data_AF-A0A2V5M2I6-F1
#
_entry.id   AF-A0A2V5M2I6-F1
#
_cell.length_a   1.000
_cell.length_b   1.000
_cell.length_c   1.000
_cell.angle_alpha   90.00
_cell.angle_beta   90.00
_cell.angle_gamma   90.00
#
_symmetry.space_group_name_H-M   'P 1'
#
loop_
_entity.id
_entity.type
_entity.pdbx_description
1 polymer ?
#
loop_
_entity_poly.entity_id
_entity_poly.type
_entity_poly.pdbx_seq_one_letter_code
_entity_poly.pdbx_strand_id
1 'polypeptide(L)'
;VRTGIESRTELKFTDETLARLGANTIFSFNEGTRNLELTDGAMLLRVPKNAGGAKINTAAVTAAITGTTIMLEFHKNSYIKFIVLEGTGRIFLPGHLGESVLVRAGQMLITKPDGKRLPNPVDVDVRKLRKTSRLITGFGKMGSENLIAETEAGQDEERAEGELYETNLAIYGAGTSIILSDPEHIQISGEQNIPPPVPSEVGPPDTIAPPNPFLLGTNSQITTSGPPKLVFDGTNFFGKLYRTTQLDGTRSVWFFGATKPFDTASGFDTPDRSLFDLNYIPAFKFENLQLVSNPSISILNGINKLALVGVNGITSGAPGGTLTFSGLNSLLLATQSGSIVLGGGISFQNIPNLFFYARGDSVALNLASPISGASNLLLNSEGTVQVNGNVTVVNFNAFSNGDFEQGDGIITAHGVTINSIGGNVTFDASKFADVPAGAVDLAANGTLRIIPVTGPIARASIVGRGETINFISSEPFTFDFSNSSASFVAGSGGIQASNIDFVGPNLSLLSDGDINLLASDVLVSGRQGVLSGAINAGGSIFASGSIETAILNAGNNIHAGNIYAGNIVAGGSVTSSAGNITAVGSITAGDGIDAVGGSIFAGGDITSTTGLVRVDRNGSDVIGNISAGGEIFAGGGILTSGASRVIAAGDITAPGVIAGTLTAGGNITIDNSVNQIGIGAVANTITASSISFINTSRVGPNYVGNGNNPFSPHDFTMTVGSISSSGPGIPILFGSGLNANVGGSSIHAGNGGKITLNITRDGLIIGGEGDFASITADGGASGVNGPVTAGNGGIVNVTAAGPITIDSTLEATTGLLKSPYSPSGEGGTVNLTSTNDSINVSSRIQVSSADPEAASLRRRSARGGNIGLKSGKPNGVAINLSNTSELLSLLDAAAPGPGGKVTILATGGSSTADIKGKIAADRGTIDIRHTGDSGQIAIGSLVGNNSIDAHADVIKVAALGSNGVLTIGNGLLSADTTLKLYSAGSNGTVNFVADVTLGGTSSKTIAGNTVNIFNGVVVTVGGNNRASVFTNNANYTGFGGNGSRSGTFAGAGANNPLPLTQAPPFDGPGG
;
A
#
# COMPACT_ATOMS: atom_id res chain seq x y z
N VAL A 1 40.56 -60.13 24.08
CA VAL A 1 39.46 -59.23 24.51
C VAL A 1 38.15 -59.99 24.50
N ARG A 2 37.39 -59.95 25.61
CA ARG A 2 36.06 -60.57 25.71
C ARG A 2 35.05 -59.53 26.22
N THR A 3 33.92 -59.39 25.53
CA THR A 3 32.83 -58.48 25.93
C THR A 3 31.67 -59.26 26.57
N GLY A 4 30.95 -58.65 27.52
CA GLY A 4 29.75 -59.20 28.15
C GLY A 4 28.46 -58.94 27.35
N ILE A 5 27.31 -59.33 27.92
CA ILE A 5 25.98 -59.33 27.27
C ILE A 5 25.52 -57.92 26.84
N GLU A 6 25.90 -56.87 27.57
CA GLU A 6 25.60 -55.47 27.23
C GLU A 6 26.85 -54.64 26.94
N SER A 7 28.02 -55.26 26.89
CA SER A 7 29.28 -54.55 26.70
C SER A 7 29.64 -54.46 25.23
N ARG A 8 30.14 -53.30 24.82
CA ARG A 8 30.77 -53.07 23.52
C ARG A 8 32.07 -52.34 23.77
N THR A 9 33.08 -52.59 22.95
CA THR A 9 34.37 -51.90 23.09
C THR A 9 34.93 -51.54 21.73
N GLU A 10 35.68 -50.44 21.69
CA GLU A 10 36.48 -50.03 20.54
C GLU A 10 37.97 -50.20 20.88
N LEU A 11 38.72 -50.75 19.95
CA LEU A 11 40.16 -50.93 20.03
C LEU A 11 40.78 -50.17 18.85
N LYS A 12 41.69 -49.24 19.16
CA LYS A 12 42.45 -48.49 18.15
C LYS A 12 43.89 -48.98 18.15
N PHE A 13 44.37 -49.40 16.98
CA PHE A 13 45.74 -49.84 16.78
C PHE A 13 46.64 -48.65 16.42
N THR A 14 47.96 -48.84 16.51
CA THR A 14 48.97 -47.78 16.25
C THR A 14 48.98 -47.28 14.81
N ASP A 15 48.48 -48.07 13.86
CA ASP A 15 48.35 -47.74 12.43
C ASP A 15 46.97 -47.15 12.07
N GLU A 16 46.21 -46.70 13.08
CA GLU A 16 44.84 -46.20 12.96
C GLU A 16 43.79 -47.19 12.46
N THR A 17 44.14 -48.48 12.42
CA THR A 17 43.13 -49.54 12.32
C THR A 17 42.24 -49.49 13.56
N LEU A 18 40.94 -49.73 13.36
CA LEU A 18 39.93 -49.64 14.40
C LEU A 18 39.06 -50.90 14.39
N ALA A 19 38.98 -51.58 15.52
CA ALA A 19 38.12 -52.75 15.72
C ALA A 19 37.06 -52.44 16.80
N ARG A 20 35.78 -52.55 16.45
CA ARG A 20 34.67 -52.46 17.41
C ARG A 20 34.07 -53.83 17.63
N LEU A 21 33.90 -54.22 18.88
CA LEU A 21 33.40 -55.53 19.27
C LEU A 21 32.00 -55.39 19.88
N GLY A 22 31.09 -56.27 19.45
CA GLY A 22 29.71 -56.35 19.92
C GLY A 22 29.61 -57.03 21.28
N ALA A 23 28.38 -57.27 21.74
CA ALA A 23 28.14 -58.07 22.95
C ALA A 23 28.62 -59.51 22.75
N ASN A 24 29.00 -60.18 23.85
CA ASN A 24 29.41 -61.60 23.87
C ASN A 24 30.51 -61.98 22.87
N THR A 25 31.40 -61.05 22.53
CA THR A 25 32.43 -61.24 21.50
C THR A 25 33.75 -61.68 22.09
N ILE A 26 34.39 -62.69 21.49
CA ILE A 26 35.71 -63.21 21.84
C ILE A 26 36.67 -62.91 20.68
N PHE A 27 37.61 -61.99 20.93
CA PHE A 27 38.56 -61.48 19.95
C PHE A 27 40.00 -61.56 20.46
N SER A 28 40.91 -62.07 19.64
CA SER A 28 42.36 -62.09 19.89
C SER A 28 43.13 -61.50 18.71
N PHE A 29 44.34 -61.01 18.97
CA PHE A 29 45.27 -60.59 17.92
C PHE A 29 46.69 -60.84 18.40
N ASN A 30 47.60 -61.10 17.46
CA ASN A 30 49.02 -61.25 17.77
C ASN A 30 49.73 -59.91 17.59
N GLU A 31 50.34 -59.41 18.67
CA GLU A 31 51.05 -58.13 18.71
C GLU A 31 52.11 -58.03 17.59
N GLY A 32 52.20 -56.88 16.93
CA GLY A 32 53.10 -56.66 15.79
C GLY A 32 52.66 -57.31 14.47
N THR A 33 51.58 -58.10 14.47
CA THR A 33 51.01 -58.70 13.25
C THR A 33 49.59 -58.21 12.99
N ARG A 34 49.17 -58.23 11.72
CA ARG A 34 47.77 -57.93 11.33
C ARG A 34 46.93 -59.18 11.18
N ASN A 35 47.18 -60.15 12.05
CA ASN A 35 46.44 -61.40 12.12
C ASN A 35 45.48 -61.32 13.31
N LEU A 36 44.21 -61.13 12.99
CA LEU A 36 43.12 -60.97 13.94
C LEU A 36 42.32 -62.27 14.02
N GLU A 37 41.85 -62.62 15.20
CA GLU A 37 41.07 -63.84 15.42
C GLU A 37 39.73 -63.49 16.07
N LEU A 38 38.64 -63.94 15.44
CA LEU A 38 37.29 -63.85 15.98
C LEU A 38 36.77 -65.26 16.25
N THR A 39 36.68 -65.62 17.53
CA THR A 39 36.28 -66.98 17.95
C THR A 39 34.77 -67.12 18.11
N ASP A 40 34.07 -66.05 18.51
CA ASP A 40 32.61 -66.00 18.65
C ASP A 40 32.15 -64.52 18.76
N GLY A 41 30.95 -64.19 18.30
CA GLY A 41 30.35 -62.85 18.38
C GLY A 41 30.51 -61.99 17.12
N ALA A 42 30.43 -60.66 17.26
CA ALA A 42 30.36 -59.72 16.13
C ALA A 42 31.40 -58.61 16.25
N MET A 43 32.01 -58.23 15.13
CA MET A 43 32.96 -57.14 15.05
C MET A 43 32.75 -56.25 13.81
N LEU A 44 33.14 -54.99 13.96
CA LEU A 44 33.40 -54.08 12.84
C LEU A 44 34.90 -53.82 12.79
N LEU A 45 35.49 -53.85 11.61
CA LEU A 45 36.91 -53.55 11.40
C LEU A 45 37.06 -52.50 10.30
N ARG A 46 37.77 -51.42 10.62
CA ARG A 46 38.17 -50.37 9.68
C ARG A 46 39.69 -50.36 9.57
N VAL A 47 40.21 -50.67 8.38
CA VAL A 47 41.63 -50.51 8.05
C VAL A 47 41.76 -49.28 7.15
N PRO A 48 42.50 -48.22 7.54
CA PRO A 48 42.66 -47.04 6.69
C PRO A 48 43.27 -47.39 5.32
N LYS A 49 42.93 -46.62 4.29
CA LYS A 49 43.56 -46.72 2.96
C LYS A 49 45.08 -46.54 3.10
N ASN A 50 45.85 -47.28 2.30
CA ASN A 50 47.32 -47.27 2.31
C ASN A 50 48.00 -47.74 3.61
N ALA A 51 47.24 -48.11 4.66
CA ALA A 51 47.83 -48.68 5.86
C ALA A 51 48.39 -50.09 5.60
N GLY A 52 47.94 -50.81 4.57
CA GLY A 52 48.27 -52.22 4.28
C GLY A 52 47.06 -53.15 4.47
N GLY A 53 47.27 -54.47 4.49
CA GLY A 53 46.19 -55.47 4.63
C GLY A 53 46.05 -56.03 6.04
N ALA A 54 44.85 -56.50 6.42
CA ALA A 54 44.59 -57.29 7.61
C ALA A 54 44.00 -58.65 7.24
N LYS A 55 44.38 -59.70 7.98
CA LYS A 55 43.80 -61.03 7.89
C LYS A 55 43.00 -61.31 9.15
N ILE A 56 41.78 -61.79 8.97
CA ILE A 56 40.89 -62.16 10.06
C ILE A 56 40.61 -63.65 9.94
N ASN A 57 40.98 -64.42 10.94
CA ASN A 57 40.70 -65.85 10.99
C ASN A 57 39.55 -66.10 11.96
N THR A 58 38.59 -66.90 11.50
CA THR A 58 37.68 -67.63 12.38
C THR A 58 38.06 -69.11 12.31
N ALA A 59 37.41 -69.96 13.12
CA ALA A 59 37.60 -71.41 13.01
C ALA A 59 37.18 -71.98 11.64
N ALA A 60 36.44 -71.20 10.84
CA ALA A 60 35.79 -71.67 9.62
C ALA A 60 36.19 -70.90 8.35
N VAL A 61 36.59 -69.62 8.41
CA VAL A 61 37.03 -68.84 7.24
C VAL A 61 38.20 -67.91 7.55
N THR A 62 38.97 -67.57 6.52
CA THR A 62 39.94 -66.47 6.56
C THR A 62 39.46 -65.34 5.66
N ALA A 63 39.31 -64.13 6.20
CA ALA A 63 39.03 -62.93 5.42
C ALA A 63 40.30 -62.08 5.28
N ALA A 64 40.70 -61.73 4.06
CA ALA A 64 41.76 -60.78 3.78
C ALA A 64 41.15 -59.48 3.25
N ILE A 65 41.53 -58.37 3.88
CA ILE A 65 41.06 -57.03 3.53
C ILE A 65 42.25 -56.08 3.41
N THR A 66 42.16 -55.07 2.54
CA THR A 66 43.18 -54.02 2.40
C THR A 66 42.47 -52.68 2.28
N GLY A 67 42.72 -51.77 3.23
CA GLY A 67 42.09 -50.44 3.23
C GLY A 67 40.58 -50.47 3.07
N THR A 68 39.85 -51.15 3.95
CA THR A 68 38.42 -51.48 3.79
C THR A 68 37.74 -51.41 5.16
N THR A 69 36.45 -51.08 5.18
CA THR A 69 35.59 -51.15 6.37
C THR A 69 34.59 -52.28 6.22
N ILE A 70 34.61 -53.23 7.16
CA ILE A 70 33.77 -54.43 7.12
C ILE A 70 33.05 -54.67 8.44
N MET A 71 32.00 -55.48 8.39
CA MET A 71 31.40 -56.13 9.55
C MET A 71 31.50 -57.65 9.38
N LEU A 72 31.92 -58.34 10.45
CA LEU A 72 32.00 -59.79 10.50
C LEU A 72 31.32 -60.28 11.78
N GLU A 73 30.43 -61.26 11.62
CA GLU A 73 29.81 -61.98 12.73
C GLU A 73 30.07 -63.47 12.55
N PHE A 74 30.50 -64.11 13.63
CA PHE A 74 30.79 -65.54 13.66
C PHE A 74 30.18 -66.16 14.92
N HIS A 75 29.34 -67.17 14.72
CA HIS A 75 28.83 -68.01 15.80
C HIS A 75 29.17 -69.46 15.47
N LYS A 76 30.00 -70.10 16.32
CA LYS A 76 30.67 -71.38 16.02
C LYS A 76 29.77 -72.50 15.48
N ASN A 77 28.50 -72.53 15.89
CA ASN A 77 27.53 -73.57 15.51
C ASN A 77 26.36 -73.06 14.65
N SER A 78 26.40 -71.82 14.16
CA SER A 78 25.26 -71.21 13.49
C SER A 78 25.62 -70.67 12.10
N TYR A 79 26.31 -69.54 12.02
CA TYR A 79 26.65 -68.90 10.74
C TYR A 79 27.90 -68.04 10.85
N ILE A 80 28.42 -67.72 9.67
CA ILE A 80 29.38 -66.67 9.40
C ILE A 80 28.66 -65.65 8.53
N LYS A 81 28.68 -64.37 8.93
CA LYS A 81 28.13 -63.27 8.15
C LYS A 81 29.22 -62.23 7.94
N PHE A 82 29.51 -61.92 6.69
CA PHE A 82 30.53 -60.96 6.29
C PHE A 82 29.92 -59.89 5.39
N ILE A 83 30.12 -58.62 5.74
CA ILE A 83 29.55 -57.47 5.03
C ILE A 83 30.67 -56.47 4.77
N VAL A 84 30.73 -55.93 3.56
CA VAL A 84 31.67 -54.86 3.20
C VAL A 84 30.91 -53.54 3.09
N LEU A 85 31.26 -52.57 3.92
CA LEU A 85 30.60 -51.25 3.96
C LEU A 85 31.26 -50.24 3.02
N GLU A 86 32.58 -50.34 2.82
CA GLU A 86 33.34 -49.65 1.77
C GLU A 86 34.62 -50.43 1.47
N GLY A 87 35.09 -50.39 0.23
CA GLY A 87 36.28 -51.13 -0.23
C GLY A 87 35.97 -52.54 -0.73
N THR A 88 36.90 -53.48 -0.55
CA THR A 88 36.71 -54.88 -0.96
C THR A 88 37.35 -55.84 0.04
N GLY A 89 36.71 -57.00 0.25
CA GLY A 89 37.24 -58.08 1.08
C GLY A 89 37.19 -59.40 0.34
N ARG A 90 38.18 -60.27 0.55
CA ARG A 90 38.18 -61.62 -0.01
C ARG A 90 38.11 -62.66 1.11
N ILE A 91 37.12 -63.53 1.06
CA ILE A 91 36.94 -64.64 2.00
C ILE A 91 37.49 -65.92 1.38
N PHE A 92 38.22 -66.70 2.16
CA PHE A 92 38.81 -67.98 1.80
C PHE A 92 38.30 -69.08 2.74
N LEU A 93 38.06 -70.27 2.19
CA LEU A 93 37.73 -71.45 2.97
C LEU A 93 39.02 -72.24 3.30
N PRO A 94 39.43 -72.36 4.58
CA PRO A 94 40.64 -73.09 4.96
C PRO A 94 40.61 -74.55 4.49
N GLY A 95 41.77 -75.06 4.05
CA GLY A 95 41.91 -76.44 3.56
C GLY A 95 41.38 -76.70 2.15
N HIS A 96 40.79 -75.71 1.47
CA HIS A 96 40.25 -75.84 0.11
C HIS A 96 41.03 -74.91 -0.85
N LEU A 97 42.09 -75.44 -1.48
CA LEU A 97 42.96 -74.69 -2.38
C LEU A 97 42.15 -74.05 -3.53
N GLY A 98 42.12 -72.71 -3.57
CA GLY A 98 41.47 -71.93 -4.62
C GLY A 98 40.04 -71.47 -4.31
N GLU A 99 39.41 -71.99 -3.24
CA GLU A 99 38.03 -71.59 -2.87
C GLU A 99 38.06 -70.23 -2.16
N SER A 100 37.76 -69.17 -2.92
CA SER A 100 37.68 -67.81 -2.40
C SER A 100 36.63 -66.97 -3.14
N VAL A 101 35.97 -66.08 -2.40
CA VAL A 101 34.96 -65.16 -2.94
C VAL A 101 35.35 -63.72 -2.62
N LEU A 102 35.34 -62.86 -3.64
CA LEU A 102 35.50 -61.42 -3.49
C LEU A 102 34.14 -60.78 -3.18
N VAL A 103 34.08 -60.03 -2.08
CA VAL A 103 32.90 -59.29 -1.64
C VAL A 103 33.18 -57.80 -1.82
N ARG A 104 32.32 -57.09 -2.56
CA ARG A 104 32.45 -55.65 -2.84
C ARG A 104 31.65 -54.82 -1.83
N ALA A 105 31.92 -53.52 -1.78
CA ALA A 105 31.13 -52.57 -1.00
C ALA A 105 29.63 -52.70 -1.31
N GLY A 106 28.79 -52.67 -0.28
CA GLY A 106 27.35 -52.89 -0.43
C GLY A 106 26.92 -54.35 -0.46
N GLN A 107 27.86 -55.30 -0.38
CA GLN A 107 27.57 -56.73 -0.46
C GLN A 107 27.77 -57.47 0.87
N MET A 108 27.02 -58.55 1.01
CA MET A 108 27.02 -59.47 2.13
C MET A 108 27.15 -60.91 1.66
N LEU A 109 27.87 -61.71 2.44
CA LEU A 109 27.94 -63.16 2.31
C LEU A 109 27.58 -63.82 3.65
N ILE A 110 26.66 -64.78 3.62
CA ILE A 110 26.31 -65.61 4.78
C ILE A 110 26.57 -67.08 4.43
N THR A 111 27.31 -67.78 5.29
CA THR A 111 27.56 -69.23 5.13
C THR A 111 27.56 -69.94 6.49
N LYS A 112 27.48 -71.26 6.49
CA LYS A 112 27.59 -72.07 7.71
C LYS A 112 29.07 -72.35 8.05
N PRO A 113 29.44 -72.47 9.34
CA PRO A 113 30.82 -72.74 9.75
C PRO A 113 31.45 -74.04 9.19
N ASP A 114 30.63 -75.03 8.80
CA ASP A 114 31.05 -76.30 8.21
C ASP A 114 30.81 -76.37 6.69
N GLY A 115 30.50 -75.23 6.06
CA GLY A 115 30.25 -75.12 4.63
C GLY A 115 31.45 -75.58 3.80
N LYS A 116 31.21 -76.44 2.79
CA LYS A 116 32.26 -76.95 1.88
C LYS A 116 32.54 -76.04 0.68
N ARG A 117 31.74 -74.98 0.51
CA ARG A 117 31.84 -73.97 -0.56
C ARG A 117 31.36 -72.61 -0.04
N LEU A 118 31.89 -71.54 -0.63
CA LEU A 118 31.43 -70.17 -0.34
C LEU A 118 30.34 -69.75 -1.35
N PRO A 119 29.18 -69.25 -0.88
CA PRO A 119 28.14 -68.76 -1.79
C PRO A 119 28.52 -67.41 -2.43
N ASN A 120 27.82 -67.04 -3.50
CA ASN A 120 27.97 -65.71 -4.09
C ASN A 120 27.45 -64.63 -3.14
N PRO A 121 28.07 -63.44 -3.07
CA PRO A 121 27.58 -62.33 -2.27
C PRO A 121 26.26 -61.79 -2.82
N VAL A 122 25.45 -61.22 -1.92
CA VAL A 122 24.18 -60.54 -2.22
C VAL A 122 24.24 -59.09 -1.76
N ASP A 123 23.52 -58.20 -2.42
CA ASP A 123 23.51 -56.79 -2.04
C ASP A 123 22.70 -56.56 -0.75
N VAL A 124 23.17 -55.62 0.07
CA VAL A 124 22.54 -55.23 1.34
C VAL A 124 22.46 -53.72 1.44
N ASP A 125 21.36 -53.21 2.00
CA ASP A 125 21.18 -51.79 2.24
C ASP A 125 22.18 -51.23 3.27
N VAL A 126 23.21 -50.55 2.78
CA VAL A 126 24.26 -49.94 3.61
C VAL A 126 23.71 -48.80 4.44
N ARG A 127 22.75 -48.01 3.91
CA ARG A 127 22.11 -46.90 4.62
C ARG A 127 21.33 -47.38 5.83
N LYS A 128 20.63 -48.51 5.70
CA LYS A 128 19.92 -49.17 6.80
C LYS A 128 20.90 -49.72 7.82
N LEU A 129 22.00 -50.33 7.39
CA LEU A 129 23.05 -50.82 8.30
C LEU A 129 23.73 -49.67 9.07
N ARG A 130 24.05 -48.55 8.42
CA ARG A 130 24.66 -47.37 9.07
C ARG A 130 23.73 -46.77 10.13
N LYS A 131 22.43 -46.71 9.86
CA LYS A 131 21.42 -46.18 10.80
C LYS A 131 21.13 -47.11 11.98
N THR A 132 21.18 -48.43 11.76
CA THR A 132 20.67 -49.41 12.75
C THR A 132 21.76 -50.17 13.51
N SER A 133 22.96 -50.30 12.95
CA SER A 133 24.05 -51.02 13.61
C SER A 133 24.62 -50.22 14.77
N ARG A 134 24.44 -50.74 15.99
CA ARG A 134 25.08 -50.20 17.21
C ARG A 134 26.62 -50.33 17.21
N LEU A 135 27.24 -51.01 16.24
CA LEU A 135 28.70 -50.98 16.03
C LEU A 135 29.13 -49.75 15.22
N ILE A 136 28.19 -49.04 14.61
CA ILE A 136 28.42 -47.78 13.89
C ILE A 136 27.90 -46.61 14.73
N THR A 137 26.63 -46.66 15.14
CA THR A 137 25.95 -45.56 15.87
C THR A 137 26.30 -45.49 17.36
N GLY A 138 26.75 -46.59 17.96
CA GLY A 138 27.05 -46.68 19.40
C GLY A 138 28.44 -46.20 19.82
N PHE A 139 29.21 -45.65 18.89
CA PHE A 139 30.60 -45.22 19.09
C PHE A 139 30.86 -43.88 18.38
N GLY A 140 32.01 -43.26 18.64
CA GLY A 140 32.43 -42.01 17.98
C GLY A 140 32.72 -42.18 16.48
N LYS A 141 33.28 -41.15 15.85
CA LYS A 141 33.64 -41.22 14.42
C LYS A 141 34.73 -42.26 14.15
N MET A 142 34.58 -43.04 13.09
CA MET A 142 35.47 -44.12 12.65
C MET A 142 36.39 -43.74 11.48
N GLY A 143 36.15 -42.59 10.84
CA GLY A 143 37.03 -42.02 9.81
C GLY A 143 36.90 -42.68 8.44
N SER A 144 35.80 -43.38 8.17
CA SER A 144 35.42 -43.90 6.84
C SER A 144 33.97 -43.56 6.46
N GLU A 145 33.32 -42.66 7.19
CA GLU A 145 31.92 -42.28 6.98
C GLU A 145 31.65 -41.74 5.58
N ASN A 146 32.57 -40.96 5.02
CA ASN A 146 32.43 -40.43 3.65
C ASN A 146 32.51 -41.55 2.60
N LEU A 147 33.39 -42.54 2.80
CA LEU A 147 33.54 -43.70 1.89
C LEU A 147 32.32 -44.64 1.97
N ILE A 148 31.71 -44.75 3.15
CA ILE A 148 30.44 -45.48 3.34
C ILE A 148 29.29 -44.69 2.70
N ALA A 149 29.28 -43.36 2.81
CA ALA A 149 28.29 -42.51 2.15
C ALA A 149 28.39 -42.54 0.62
N GLU A 150 29.60 -42.65 0.06
CA GLU A 150 29.80 -42.91 -1.38
C GLU A 150 29.20 -44.25 -1.81
N THR A 151 29.29 -45.28 -0.97
CA THR A 151 28.64 -46.57 -1.22
C THR A 151 27.11 -46.45 -1.15
N GLU A 152 26.57 -45.66 -0.21
CA GLU A 152 25.13 -45.36 -0.15
C GLU A 152 24.63 -44.59 -1.38
N ALA A 153 25.44 -43.67 -1.91
CA ALA A 153 25.11 -42.93 -3.12
C ALA A 153 25.09 -43.85 -4.35
N GLY A 154 26.08 -44.75 -4.48
CA GLY A 154 26.08 -45.76 -5.55
C GLY A 154 24.85 -46.68 -5.50
N GLN A 155 24.42 -47.10 -4.30
CA GLN A 155 23.18 -47.89 -4.16
C GLN A 155 21.91 -47.11 -4.51
N ASP A 156 21.88 -45.79 -4.30
CA ASP A 156 20.76 -44.95 -4.72
C ASP A 156 20.72 -44.78 -6.24
N GLU A 157 21.87 -44.65 -6.89
CA GLU A 157 21.99 -44.63 -8.36
C GLU A 157 21.52 -45.97 -8.96
N GLU A 158 22.01 -47.10 -8.44
CA GLU A 158 21.59 -48.44 -8.91
C GLU A 158 20.09 -48.72 -8.66
N ARG A 159 19.49 -48.11 -7.62
CA ARG A 159 18.02 -48.15 -7.40
C ARG A 159 17.26 -47.28 -8.39
N ALA A 160 17.79 -46.10 -8.71
CA ALA A 160 17.19 -45.20 -9.69
C ALA A 160 17.26 -45.79 -11.11
N GLU A 161 18.31 -46.55 -11.42
CA GLU A 161 18.49 -47.28 -12.68
C GLU A 161 17.71 -48.60 -12.74
N GLY A 162 17.09 -49.04 -11.63
CA GLY A 162 16.30 -50.27 -11.56
C GLY A 162 17.15 -51.54 -11.53
N GLU A 163 18.43 -51.45 -11.18
CA GLU A 163 19.34 -52.59 -10.99
C GLU A 163 19.25 -53.15 -9.55
N LEU A 164 18.88 -52.31 -8.58
CA LEU A 164 18.57 -52.71 -7.20
C LEU A 164 17.10 -52.46 -6.84
N TYR A 165 16.43 -53.48 -6.31
CA TYR A 165 15.05 -53.38 -5.84
C TYR A 165 14.98 -53.54 -4.32
N GLU A 166 14.17 -52.72 -3.66
CA GLU A 166 13.91 -52.89 -2.23
C GLU A 166 13.07 -54.17 -2.03
N THR A 167 13.63 -55.13 -1.31
CA THR A 167 12.95 -56.39 -0.99
C THR A 167 12.53 -56.39 0.47
N ASN A 168 11.41 -57.03 0.77
CA ASN A 168 10.94 -57.24 2.14
C ASN A 168 11.77 -58.29 2.91
N LEU A 169 12.96 -58.66 2.42
CA LEU A 169 13.81 -59.68 3.00
C LEU A 169 14.71 -59.08 4.09
N ALA A 170 14.38 -59.32 5.36
CA ALA A 170 15.22 -58.94 6.50
C ALA A 170 15.85 -60.17 7.15
N ILE A 171 17.18 -60.29 7.09
CA ILE A 171 17.92 -61.40 7.73
C ILE A 171 18.41 -60.94 9.11
N TYR A 172 17.58 -61.16 10.13
CA TYR A 172 17.96 -60.97 11.52
C TYR A 172 18.88 -62.12 11.99
N GLY A 173 19.77 -61.85 12.94
CA GLY A 173 20.80 -62.81 13.41
C GLY A 173 20.25 -64.19 13.80
N ALA A 174 21.10 -65.22 13.65
CA ALA A 174 20.85 -66.68 13.66
C ALA A 174 20.59 -67.39 12.32
N GLY A 175 20.75 -66.71 11.18
CA GLY A 175 21.13 -67.37 9.91
C GLY A 175 20.18 -68.41 9.30
N THR A 176 18.95 -68.59 9.79
CA THR A 176 17.98 -69.56 9.22
C THR A 176 16.50 -69.13 9.23
N SER A 177 16.13 -67.92 9.67
CA SER A 177 14.74 -67.43 9.51
C SER A 177 14.63 -66.52 8.29
N ILE A 178 14.19 -67.09 7.17
CA ILE A 178 13.62 -66.38 6.03
C ILE A 178 12.12 -66.31 6.30
N ILE A 179 11.59 -65.12 6.59
CA ILE A 179 10.14 -64.91 6.67
C ILE A 179 9.72 -64.24 5.36
N LEU A 180 9.03 -64.99 4.50
CA LEU A 180 8.09 -64.43 3.53
C LEU A 180 6.81 -64.16 4.29
N SER A 181 6.42 -62.90 4.44
CA SER A 181 5.17 -62.54 5.10
C SER A 181 4.00 -62.71 4.15
N ASP A 182 3.53 -63.95 3.99
CA ASP A 182 2.15 -64.25 3.59
C ASP A 182 1.69 -65.57 4.28
N PRO A 183 0.64 -65.54 5.13
CA PRO A 183 0.26 -66.67 5.97
C PRO A 183 -0.94 -67.43 5.40
N GLU A 184 -0.78 -68.16 4.29
CA GLU A 184 -1.75 -69.20 3.95
C GLU A 184 -1.05 -70.48 3.45
N HIS A 185 -1.29 -71.57 4.18
CA HIS A 185 -0.90 -72.98 3.94
C HIS A 185 0.39 -73.47 4.62
N ILE A 186 0.22 -74.17 5.76
CA ILE A 186 0.26 -75.64 5.86
C ILE A 186 -0.05 -76.04 7.32
N GLN A 187 -1.05 -76.91 7.51
CA GLN A 187 -1.22 -77.69 8.74
C GLN A 187 -0.17 -78.81 8.80
N ILE A 188 0.32 -79.16 9.99
CA ILE A 188 0.19 -80.52 10.58
C ILE A 188 0.57 -80.48 12.07
N SER A 189 -0.16 -81.35 12.76
CA SER A 189 -0.37 -81.71 14.17
C SER A 189 0.84 -82.22 14.99
N GLY A 190 0.71 -82.05 16.32
CA GLY A 190 1.41 -82.78 17.40
C GLY A 190 2.21 -81.85 18.32
N GLU A 191 2.09 -81.82 19.65
CA GLU A 191 1.27 -82.51 20.64
C GLU A 191 1.43 -81.73 21.97
N GLN A 192 0.46 -81.90 22.86
CA GLN A 192 0.58 -81.86 24.34
C GLN A 192 0.84 -80.54 25.10
N ASN A 193 -0.27 -80.05 25.68
CA ASN A 193 -0.45 -79.47 27.03
C ASN A 193 0.77 -78.87 27.76
N ILE A 194 0.86 -77.54 27.72
CA ILE A 194 1.56 -76.69 28.69
C ILE A 194 0.47 -75.92 29.47
N PRO A 195 0.56 -75.72 30.81
CA PRO A 195 -0.44 -74.93 31.55
C PRO A 195 -0.53 -73.51 30.98
N PRO A 196 -1.70 -72.85 31.01
CA PRO A 196 -1.85 -71.54 30.36
C PRO A 196 -0.86 -70.53 30.95
N PRO A 197 -0.14 -69.76 30.11
CA PRO A 197 0.75 -68.71 30.60
C PRO A 197 -0.08 -67.69 31.39
N VAL A 198 0.46 -67.23 32.52
CA VAL A 198 -0.11 -66.11 33.28
C VAL A 198 -0.27 -64.93 32.29
N PRO A 199 -1.47 -64.35 32.13
CA PRO A 199 -1.68 -63.23 31.23
C PRO A 199 -0.73 -62.07 31.58
N SER A 200 0.11 -61.65 30.63
CA SER A 200 1.02 -60.52 30.83
C SER A 200 0.22 -59.20 30.85
N GLU A 201 0.42 -58.40 31.89
CA GLU A 201 -0.27 -57.11 32.13
C GLU A 201 0.25 -55.96 31.24
N VAL A 202 1.50 -56.04 30.77
CA VAL A 202 2.19 -54.96 30.05
C VAL A 202 2.66 -55.42 28.66
N GLY A 203 3.00 -54.45 27.81
CA GLY A 203 3.36 -54.63 26.40
C GLY A 203 2.21 -54.27 25.45
N PRO A 204 2.47 -54.20 24.12
CA PRO A 204 1.43 -53.88 23.13
C PRO A 204 0.22 -54.81 23.21
N PRO A 205 -1.02 -54.31 23.00
CA PRO A 205 -2.22 -55.13 23.05
C PRO A 205 -2.34 -56.03 21.83
N ASP A 206 -2.57 -57.32 22.08
CA ASP A 206 -2.91 -58.31 21.06
C ASP A 206 -4.38 -58.16 20.63
N THR A 207 -4.67 -58.48 19.36
CA THR A 207 -6.06 -58.47 18.85
C THR A 207 -6.83 -59.65 19.43
N ILE A 208 -7.97 -59.36 20.07
CA ILE A 208 -8.90 -60.35 20.61
C ILE A 208 -9.49 -61.20 19.47
N ALA A 209 -9.44 -62.51 19.65
CA ALA A 209 -9.99 -63.51 18.73
C ALA A 209 -11.54 -63.40 18.63
N PRO A 210 -12.17 -64.03 17.61
CA PRO A 210 -13.60 -63.88 17.31
C PRO A 210 -14.55 -64.07 18.52
N PRO A 211 -15.73 -63.42 18.52
CA PRO A 211 -16.52 -62.99 17.35
C PRO A 211 -16.05 -61.69 16.68
N ASN A 212 -16.29 -61.57 15.37
CA ASN A 212 -15.95 -60.41 14.53
C ASN A 212 -17.19 -60.03 13.66
N PRO A 213 -17.87 -58.89 13.91
CA PRO A 213 -17.53 -57.87 14.90
C PRO A 213 -17.71 -58.34 16.35
N PHE A 214 -16.89 -57.80 17.25
CA PHE A 214 -17.03 -58.02 18.69
C PHE A 214 -18.15 -57.13 19.24
N LEU A 215 -19.18 -57.73 19.83
CA LEU A 215 -20.37 -57.03 20.31
C LEU A 215 -20.20 -56.60 21.77
N LEU A 216 -19.83 -55.35 22.02
CA LEU A 216 -19.65 -54.82 23.38
C LEU A 216 -20.98 -54.32 23.96
N GLY A 217 -21.42 -54.93 25.06
CA GLY A 217 -22.75 -54.69 25.63
C GLY A 217 -22.93 -55.14 27.08
N THR A 218 -24.17 -55.35 27.51
CA THR A 218 -24.54 -55.82 28.87
C THR A 218 -23.92 -57.16 29.26
N ASN A 219 -23.58 -58.02 28.29
CA ASN A 219 -22.90 -59.30 28.52
C ASN A 219 -21.39 -59.14 28.69
N SER A 220 -20.87 -57.90 28.65
CA SER A 220 -19.46 -57.57 28.79
C SER A 220 -19.17 -57.00 30.18
N GLN A 221 -18.21 -57.60 30.89
CA GLN A 221 -17.67 -57.08 32.15
C GLN A 221 -16.18 -56.76 31.99
N ILE A 222 -15.81 -55.49 32.10
CA ILE A 222 -14.44 -55.02 31.96
C ILE A 222 -13.87 -54.71 33.35
N THR A 223 -12.71 -55.27 33.65
CA THR A 223 -11.89 -54.96 34.83
C THR A 223 -10.63 -54.22 34.40
N THR A 224 -10.41 -53.03 34.95
CA THR A 224 -9.32 -52.11 34.55
C THR A 224 -8.00 -52.31 35.30
N SER A 225 -7.92 -53.29 36.20
CA SER A 225 -6.78 -53.49 37.11
C SER A 225 -6.35 -54.96 37.23
N GLY A 226 -5.08 -55.19 37.60
CA GLY A 226 -4.40 -56.48 37.35
C GLY A 226 -4.07 -56.59 35.86
N PRO A 227 -3.81 -57.79 35.29
CA PRO A 227 -3.91 -57.92 33.85
C PRO A 227 -5.33 -57.52 33.42
N PRO A 228 -5.51 -56.44 32.63
CA PRO A 228 -6.83 -55.97 32.25
C PRO A 228 -7.66 -57.10 31.65
N LYS A 229 -8.91 -57.24 32.07
CA LYS A 229 -9.73 -58.41 31.73
C LYS A 229 -11.11 -58.00 31.22
N LEU A 230 -11.54 -58.61 30.13
CA LEU A 230 -12.87 -58.51 29.55
C LEU A 230 -13.53 -59.88 29.62
N VAL A 231 -14.64 -59.99 30.34
CA VAL A 231 -15.48 -61.19 30.35
C VAL A 231 -16.62 -60.96 29.37
N PHE A 232 -16.76 -61.83 28.37
CA PHE A 232 -17.84 -61.79 27.39
C PHE A 232 -18.45 -63.18 27.23
N ASP A 233 -19.77 -63.30 27.46
CA ASP A 233 -20.50 -64.58 27.45
C ASP A 233 -19.79 -65.71 28.23
N GLY A 234 -19.19 -65.35 29.37
CA GLY A 234 -18.45 -66.28 30.26
C GLY A 234 -17.00 -66.58 29.85
N THR A 235 -16.54 -66.08 28.70
CA THR A 235 -15.15 -66.25 28.23
C THR A 235 -14.27 -65.07 28.66
N ASN A 236 -13.05 -65.34 29.16
CA ASN A 236 -12.08 -64.32 29.55
C ASN A 236 -11.18 -63.93 28.37
N PHE A 237 -11.15 -62.64 28.07
CA PHE A 237 -10.20 -61.99 27.17
C PHE A 237 -9.32 -61.04 27.97
N PHE A 238 -8.06 -60.86 27.56
CA PHE A 238 -7.09 -60.05 28.30
C PHE A 238 -6.62 -58.87 27.46
N GLY A 239 -6.66 -57.68 28.05
CA GLY A 239 -6.07 -56.46 27.52
C GLY A 239 -4.69 -56.18 28.11
N LYS A 240 -4.14 -55.00 27.81
CA LYS A 240 -2.82 -54.56 28.30
C LYS A 240 -2.89 -53.17 28.91
N LEU A 241 -2.07 -52.89 29.90
CA LEU A 241 -1.95 -51.56 30.51
C LEU A 241 -0.82 -50.77 29.83
N TYR A 242 -1.16 -49.63 29.22
CA TYR A 242 -0.18 -48.61 28.85
C TYR A 242 0.07 -47.71 30.06
N ARG A 243 1.32 -47.59 30.53
CA ARG A 243 1.66 -46.83 31.74
C ARG A 243 2.07 -45.41 31.38
N THR A 244 3.20 -45.23 30.71
CA THR A 244 3.73 -43.92 30.32
C THR A 244 4.62 -44.05 29.09
N THR A 245 4.86 -42.94 28.40
CA THR A 245 5.77 -42.93 27.24
C THR A 245 7.20 -43.37 27.60
N GLN A 246 7.66 -43.07 28.82
CA GLN A 246 9.00 -43.45 29.27
C GLN A 246 9.14 -44.97 29.51
N LEU A 247 8.06 -45.62 29.96
CA LEU A 247 8.08 -47.04 30.32
C LEU A 247 7.71 -47.96 29.17
N ASP A 248 6.75 -47.55 28.35
CA ASP A 248 6.14 -48.39 27.31
C ASP A 248 6.39 -47.87 25.88
N GLY A 249 7.12 -46.76 25.74
CA GLY A 249 7.46 -46.15 24.46
C GLY A 249 6.36 -45.27 23.87
N THR A 250 6.54 -44.89 22.60
CA THR A 250 5.60 -44.05 21.85
C THR A 250 4.22 -44.69 21.78
N ARG A 251 3.15 -43.91 22.04
CA ARG A 251 1.78 -44.42 22.14
C ARG A 251 1.31 -45.05 20.84
N SER A 252 1.47 -44.38 19.70
CA SER A 252 1.06 -44.89 18.40
C SER A 252 1.74 -46.23 18.07
N VAL A 253 3.03 -46.38 18.36
CA VAL A 253 3.74 -47.67 18.23
C VAL A 253 3.14 -48.72 19.16
N TRP A 254 2.86 -48.35 20.42
CA TRP A 254 2.31 -49.28 21.40
C TRP A 254 0.88 -49.73 21.05
N PHE A 255 -0.01 -48.81 20.65
CA PHE A 255 -1.41 -49.08 20.31
C PHE A 255 -1.56 -49.74 18.91
N PHE A 256 -0.82 -49.24 17.93
CA PHE A 256 -1.06 -49.49 16.50
C PHE A 256 0.10 -50.20 15.79
N GLY A 257 1.25 -50.37 16.45
CA GLY A 257 2.45 -51.02 15.89
C GLY A 257 3.37 -50.09 15.09
N ALA A 258 2.92 -48.89 14.73
CA ALA A 258 3.71 -47.91 13.99
C ALA A 258 3.21 -46.47 14.24
N THR A 259 4.10 -45.49 14.03
CA THR A 259 3.76 -44.06 14.06
C THR A 259 3.51 -43.56 12.64
N LYS A 260 2.43 -42.80 12.45
CA LYS A 260 2.12 -42.02 11.24
C LYS A 260 2.32 -40.52 11.51
N PRO A 261 2.51 -39.68 10.47
CA PRO A 261 2.57 -38.22 10.61
C PRO A 261 1.37 -37.64 11.36
N PHE A 262 0.16 -38.18 11.11
CA PHE A 262 -1.07 -37.80 11.81
C PHE A 262 -1.00 -38.01 13.34
N ASP A 263 -0.33 -39.07 13.80
CA ASP A 263 -0.18 -39.38 15.23
C ASP A 263 0.65 -38.29 15.95
N THR A 264 1.64 -37.75 15.25
CA THR A 264 2.44 -36.62 15.74
C THR A 264 1.67 -35.30 15.64
N ALA A 265 1.07 -35.01 14.47
CA ALA A 265 0.38 -33.75 14.21
C ALA A 265 -0.85 -33.54 15.10
N SER A 266 -1.62 -34.59 15.35
CA SER A 266 -2.79 -34.56 16.23
C SER A 266 -2.45 -34.53 17.72
N GLY A 267 -1.17 -34.66 18.06
CA GLY A 267 -0.64 -34.73 19.42
C GLY A 267 -0.95 -36.04 20.16
N PHE A 268 -1.31 -37.11 19.44
CA PHE A 268 -1.58 -38.42 20.05
C PHE A 268 -0.34 -38.98 20.77
N ASP A 269 0.86 -38.72 20.24
CA ASP A 269 2.13 -39.16 20.82
C ASP A 269 2.73 -38.19 21.86
N THR A 270 2.12 -37.03 22.09
CA THR A 270 2.63 -36.01 23.02
C THR A 270 2.56 -36.49 24.47
N PRO A 271 3.69 -36.61 25.21
CA PRO A 271 3.68 -36.91 26.65
C PRO A 271 2.87 -35.86 27.43
N ASP A 272 2.09 -36.29 28.42
CA ASP A 272 1.41 -35.42 29.39
C ASP A 272 0.51 -34.32 28.80
N ARG A 273 -0.51 -34.72 28.02
CA ARG A 273 -1.52 -33.79 27.50
C ARG A 273 -2.37 -33.24 28.65
N SER A 274 -2.50 -31.91 28.71
CA SER A 274 -3.30 -31.20 29.73
C SER A 274 -4.81 -31.47 29.64
N LEU A 275 -5.34 -31.73 28.44
CA LEU A 275 -6.78 -31.92 28.21
C LEU A 275 -7.23 -33.39 28.26
N PHE A 276 -6.34 -34.36 27.95
CA PHE A 276 -6.65 -35.79 27.97
C PHE A 276 -5.41 -36.65 28.29
N ASP A 277 -5.26 -37.02 29.56
CA ASP A 277 -4.15 -37.84 30.02
C ASP A 277 -4.34 -39.32 29.62
N LEU A 278 -3.50 -39.80 28.70
CA LEU A 278 -3.47 -41.19 28.23
C LEU A 278 -2.51 -42.09 29.01
N ASN A 279 -1.87 -41.60 30.08
CA ASN A 279 -1.05 -42.45 30.94
C ASN A 279 -1.93 -43.38 31.81
N TYR A 280 -1.42 -44.57 32.13
CA TYR A 280 -2.12 -45.60 32.91
C TYR A 280 -3.50 -45.94 32.35
N ILE A 281 -3.56 -46.28 31.05
CA ILE A 281 -4.79 -46.63 30.33
C ILE A 281 -4.77 -48.12 29.91
N PRO A 282 -5.71 -48.94 30.41
CA PRO A 282 -5.95 -50.29 29.92
C PRO A 282 -6.53 -50.26 28.51
N ALA A 283 -5.98 -51.06 27.61
CA ALA A 283 -6.38 -51.16 26.21
C ALA A 283 -6.82 -52.58 25.85
N PHE A 284 -7.96 -52.67 25.17
CA PHE A 284 -8.45 -53.90 24.54
C PHE A 284 -8.53 -53.66 23.03
N LYS A 285 -7.97 -54.59 22.25
CA LYS A 285 -7.88 -54.48 20.80
C LYS A 285 -8.73 -55.54 20.12
N PHE A 286 -9.49 -55.16 19.11
CA PHE A 286 -10.47 -55.99 18.40
C PHE A 286 -10.27 -55.86 16.90
N GLU A 287 -10.63 -56.88 16.13
CA GLU A 287 -10.59 -56.79 14.66
C GLU A 287 -11.59 -55.74 14.14
N ASN A 288 -12.88 -55.92 14.47
CA ASN A 288 -13.92 -54.89 14.37
C ASN A 288 -14.68 -54.84 15.70
N LEU A 289 -15.00 -53.64 16.17
CA LEU A 289 -15.76 -53.44 17.40
C LEU A 289 -17.15 -52.89 17.06
N GLN A 290 -18.20 -53.47 17.66
CA GLN A 290 -19.55 -52.94 17.59
C GLN A 290 -20.08 -52.64 19.00
N LEU A 291 -20.47 -51.40 19.25
CA LEU A 291 -21.07 -50.96 20.51
C LEU A 291 -22.59 -51.19 20.46
N VAL A 292 -23.11 -52.10 21.29
CA VAL A 292 -24.53 -52.52 21.26
C VAL A 292 -25.31 -52.19 22.51
N SER A 293 -24.67 -52.02 23.68
CA SER A 293 -25.29 -51.51 24.93
C SER A 293 -24.21 -51.18 25.98
N ASN A 294 -24.58 -50.69 27.18
CA ASN A 294 -23.61 -50.28 28.20
C ASN A 294 -22.92 -51.50 28.85
N PRO A 295 -21.58 -51.59 28.84
CA PRO A 295 -20.86 -52.64 29.56
C PRO A 295 -20.81 -52.36 31.06
N SER A 296 -20.56 -53.41 31.85
CA SER A 296 -20.27 -53.26 33.28
C SER A 296 -18.77 -53.04 33.51
N ILE A 297 -18.41 -52.01 34.28
CA ILE A 297 -17.01 -51.64 34.56
C ILE A 297 -16.68 -51.92 36.04
N SER A 298 -15.54 -52.56 36.29
CA SER A 298 -15.00 -52.82 37.62
C SER A 298 -13.64 -52.14 37.78
N ILE A 299 -13.55 -51.22 38.75
CA ILE A 299 -12.36 -50.41 39.03
C ILE A 299 -11.82 -50.81 40.41
N LEU A 300 -10.91 -51.79 40.47
CA LEU A 300 -10.41 -52.33 41.74
C LEU A 300 -9.22 -51.55 42.31
N ASN A 301 -8.41 -50.87 41.47
CA ASN A 301 -7.18 -50.17 41.88
C ASN A 301 -7.11 -48.69 41.45
N GLY A 302 -8.26 -48.03 41.22
CA GLY A 302 -8.31 -46.60 40.89
C GLY A 302 -7.95 -46.21 39.45
N ILE A 303 -7.60 -47.17 38.59
CA ILE A 303 -7.43 -46.94 37.14
C ILE A 303 -8.82 -46.74 36.50
N ASN A 304 -9.20 -45.47 36.35
CA ASN A 304 -10.51 -45.03 35.85
C ASN A 304 -10.46 -44.60 34.38
N LYS A 305 -9.57 -45.20 33.58
CA LYS A 305 -9.45 -44.93 32.14
C LYS A 305 -9.66 -46.22 31.37
N LEU A 306 -10.05 -46.12 30.10
CA LEU A 306 -10.22 -47.26 29.21
C LEU A 306 -9.97 -46.88 27.76
N ALA A 307 -9.23 -47.71 27.03
CA ALA A 307 -9.10 -47.65 25.58
C ALA A 307 -9.70 -48.89 24.92
N LEU A 308 -10.55 -48.68 23.93
CA LEU A 308 -11.08 -49.73 23.06
C LEU A 308 -10.60 -49.45 21.64
N VAL A 309 -9.89 -50.41 21.07
CA VAL A 309 -9.17 -50.24 19.80
C VAL A 309 -9.72 -51.20 18.75
N GLY A 310 -10.26 -50.70 17.65
CA GLY A 310 -10.62 -51.51 16.48
C GLY A 310 -9.47 -51.54 15.45
N VAL A 311 -9.19 -52.67 14.82
CA VAL A 311 -8.22 -52.71 13.72
C VAL A 311 -8.84 -52.03 12.49
N ASN A 312 -9.98 -52.53 12.03
CA ASN A 312 -10.65 -52.12 10.79
C ASN A 312 -11.80 -51.13 11.00
N GLY A 313 -12.27 -50.93 12.24
CA GLY A 313 -13.30 -49.93 12.52
C GLY A 313 -14.06 -50.14 13.83
N ILE A 314 -14.82 -49.11 14.20
CA ILE A 314 -15.76 -49.13 15.32
C ILE A 314 -17.13 -48.67 14.82
N THR A 315 -18.16 -49.46 15.09
CA THR A 315 -19.56 -49.15 14.71
C THR A 315 -20.52 -49.27 15.89
N SER A 316 -21.75 -48.78 15.74
CA SER A 316 -22.84 -49.04 16.68
C SER A 316 -23.77 -50.14 16.16
N GLY A 317 -24.47 -50.86 17.04
CA GLY A 317 -25.47 -51.88 16.67
C GLY A 317 -26.66 -51.96 17.63
N ALA A 318 -27.67 -52.75 17.26
CA ALA A 318 -28.83 -53.04 18.10
C ALA A 318 -28.44 -53.94 19.30
N PRO A 319 -29.10 -53.85 20.47
CA PRO A 319 -30.32 -53.08 20.74
C PRO A 319 -30.10 -51.56 20.93
N GLY A 320 -28.87 -51.12 21.15
CA GLY A 320 -28.51 -49.71 21.36
C GLY A 320 -28.69 -49.24 22.82
N GLY A 321 -28.83 -47.93 23.00
CA GLY A 321 -29.11 -47.29 24.31
C GLY A 321 -28.00 -46.37 24.82
N THR A 322 -28.15 -45.94 26.08
CA THR A 322 -27.21 -45.00 26.73
C THR A 322 -25.99 -45.74 27.29
N LEU A 323 -24.81 -45.32 26.82
CA LEU A 323 -23.50 -45.77 27.26
C LEU A 323 -22.95 -44.78 28.29
N THR A 324 -22.78 -45.23 29.53
CA THR A 324 -22.26 -44.39 30.63
C THR A 324 -20.85 -44.76 31.04
N PHE A 325 -20.40 -46.00 30.78
CA PHE A 325 -19.12 -46.51 31.24
C PHE A 325 -18.83 -46.13 32.71
N SER A 326 -19.83 -46.33 33.57
CA SER A 326 -19.88 -45.78 34.92
C SER A 326 -18.59 -46.02 35.71
N GLY A 327 -18.08 -44.96 36.35
CA GLY A 327 -16.84 -44.97 37.12
C GLY A 327 -15.59 -44.55 36.33
N LEU A 328 -15.64 -44.51 35.00
CA LEU A 328 -14.51 -44.00 34.21
C LEU A 328 -14.46 -42.47 34.20
N ASN A 329 -13.25 -41.93 34.27
CA ASN A 329 -12.91 -40.54 34.00
C ASN A 329 -12.63 -40.29 32.51
N SER A 330 -12.06 -41.28 31.81
CA SER A 330 -11.64 -41.14 30.41
C SER A 330 -11.95 -42.38 29.59
N LEU A 331 -12.56 -42.20 28.42
CA LEU A 331 -12.78 -43.25 27.43
C LEU A 331 -12.13 -42.86 26.10
N LEU A 332 -11.26 -43.73 25.58
CA LEU A 332 -10.67 -43.64 24.25
C LEU A 332 -11.29 -44.72 23.34
N LEU A 333 -11.86 -44.31 22.22
CA LEU A 333 -12.28 -45.16 21.12
C LEU A 333 -11.36 -44.89 19.94
N ALA A 334 -10.49 -45.84 19.61
CA ALA A 334 -9.46 -45.65 18.59
C ALA A 334 -9.52 -46.71 17.52
N THR A 335 -9.09 -46.39 16.30
CA THR A 335 -8.84 -47.38 15.25
C THR A 335 -7.36 -47.44 14.90
N GLN A 336 -6.90 -48.59 14.41
CA GLN A 336 -5.54 -48.71 13.85
C GLN A 336 -5.52 -48.28 12.37
N SER A 337 -6.53 -48.73 11.61
CA SER A 337 -6.66 -48.51 10.17
C SER A 337 -8.13 -48.63 9.72
N GLY A 338 -9.01 -47.79 10.28
CA GLY A 338 -10.45 -47.88 10.01
C GLY A 338 -11.27 -46.67 10.47
N SER A 339 -12.51 -46.61 9.99
CA SER A 339 -13.46 -45.54 10.34
C SER A 339 -14.13 -45.79 11.69
N ILE A 340 -14.60 -44.71 12.31
CA ILE A 340 -15.49 -44.75 13.47
C ILE A 340 -16.85 -44.21 13.02
N VAL A 341 -17.85 -45.07 12.94
CA VAL A 341 -19.19 -44.72 12.43
C VAL A 341 -20.24 -45.12 13.45
N LEU A 342 -20.68 -44.16 14.26
CA LEU A 342 -21.60 -44.41 15.36
C LEU A 342 -22.97 -43.80 15.06
N GLY A 343 -23.97 -44.66 14.91
CA GLY A 343 -25.35 -44.30 14.60
C GLY A 343 -26.10 -43.72 15.80
N GLY A 344 -27.25 -43.08 15.54
CA GLY A 344 -28.11 -42.48 16.57
C GLY A 344 -28.79 -43.49 17.52
N GLY A 345 -28.64 -44.79 17.31
CA GLY A 345 -29.17 -45.84 18.18
C GLY A 345 -28.47 -45.96 19.53
N ILE A 346 -27.27 -45.36 19.69
CA ILE A 346 -26.55 -45.27 20.96
C ILE A 346 -26.31 -43.80 21.34
N SER A 347 -26.09 -43.53 22.63
CA SER A 347 -25.69 -42.21 23.16
C SER A 347 -24.62 -42.36 24.24
N PHE A 348 -23.77 -41.35 24.44
CA PHE A 348 -22.80 -41.30 25.53
C PHE A 348 -23.25 -40.29 26.59
N GLN A 349 -23.26 -40.68 27.87
CA GLN A 349 -23.66 -39.78 28.96
C GLN A 349 -22.72 -39.84 30.16
N ASN A 350 -22.41 -38.67 30.71
CA ASN A 350 -21.68 -38.50 31.97
C ASN A 350 -20.27 -39.15 31.99
N ILE A 351 -19.56 -39.11 30.86
CA ILE A 351 -18.16 -39.53 30.75
C ILE A 351 -17.32 -38.24 30.68
N PRO A 352 -16.54 -37.89 31.72
CA PRO A 352 -15.89 -36.58 31.80
C PRO A 352 -14.98 -36.26 30.60
N ASN A 353 -14.22 -37.24 30.12
CA ASN A 353 -13.35 -37.09 28.97
C ASN A 353 -13.62 -38.18 27.94
N LEU A 354 -14.04 -37.79 26.75
CA LEU A 354 -14.35 -38.72 25.65
C LEU A 354 -13.49 -38.40 24.44
N PHE A 355 -12.72 -39.39 23.97
CA PHE A 355 -11.78 -39.22 22.87
C PHE A 355 -12.03 -40.27 21.79
N PHE A 356 -12.35 -39.81 20.59
CA PHE A 356 -12.44 -40.61 19.38
C PHE A 356 -11.20 -40.38 18.51
N TYR A 357 -10.58 -41.46 18.04
CA TYR A 357 -9.34 -41.41 17.28
C TYR A 357 -9.44 -42.35 16.06
N ALA A 358 -9.95 -41.83 14.94
CA ALA A 358 -10.04 -42.55 13.68
C ALA A 358 -8.73 -42.43 12.89
N ARG A 359 -8.02 -43.53 12.73
CA ARG A 359 -6.73 -43.62 12.04
C ARG A 359 -6.83 -44.57 10.85
N GLY A 360 -6.19 -44.25 9.74
CA GLY A 360 -6.20 -45.06 8.52
C GLY A 360 -6.30 -44.19 7.27
N ASP A 361 -6.09 -44.81 6.12
CA ASP A 361 -6.20 -44.13 4.83
C ASP A 361 -7.68 -44.00 4.46
N SER A 362 -8.13 -42.80 4.04
CA SER A 362 -9.53 -42.53 3.65
C SER A 362 -10.57 -42.89 4.73
N VAL A 363 -10.27 -42.64 6.00
CA VAL A 363 -11.20 -42.90 7.12
C VAL A 363 -12.19 -41.76 7.34
N ALA A 364 -13.31 -42.06 7.99
CA ALA A 364 -14.28 -41.08 8.45
C ALA A 364 -14.59 -41.27 9.94
N LEU A 365 -14.76 -40.17 10.65
CA LEU A 365 -15.31 -40.10 11.99
C LEU A 365 -16.72 -39.51 11.91
N ASN A 366 -17.72 -40.39 11.80
CA ASN A 366 -19.12 -40.01 11.64
C ASN A 366 -19.89 -40.31 12.93
N LEU A 367 -20.34 -39.24 13.59
CA LEU A 367 -20.90 -39.30 14.93
C LEU A 367 -22.37 -38.86 14.93
N ALA A 368 -23.28 -39.79 14.67
CA ALA A 368 -24.72 -39.58 14.83
C ALA A 368 -25.21 -39.87 16.26
N SER A 369 -24.37 -40.49 17.10
CA SER A 369 -24.67 -40.77 18.51
C SER A 369 -24.67 -39.50 19.37
N PRO A 370 -25.75 -39.17 20.09
CA PRO A 370 -25.75 -38.03 20.99
C PRO A 370 -24.75 -38.15 22.15
N ILE A 371 -24.18 -37.03 22.60
CA ILE A 371 -23.23 -36.95 23.72
C ILE A 371 -23.68 -35.88 24.71
N SER A 372 -23.79 -36.21 26.00
CA SER A 372 -24.07 -35.21 27.03
C SER A 372 -23.30 -35.43 28.33
N GLY A 373 -23.03 -34.35 29.06
CA GLY A 373 -22.39 -34.41 30.38
C GLY A 373 -20.88 -34.69 30.37
N ALA A 374 -20.21 -34.53 29.23
CA ALA A 374 -18.74 -34.60 29.16
C ALA A 374 -18.11 -33.22 29.36
N SER A 375 -16.97 -33.15 30.04
CA SER A 375 -16.17 -31.92 30.12
C SER A 375 -15.40 -31.70 28.83
N ASN A 376 -14.73 -32.74 28.31
CA ASN A 376 -13.91 -32.64 27.10
C ASN A 376 -14.33 -33.71 26.09
N LEU A 377 -14.65 -33.26 24.87
CA LEU A 377 -14.84 -34.12 23.70
C LEU A 377 -13.73 -33.85 22.69
N LEU A 378 -12.96 -34.89 22.36
CA LEU A 378 -11.90 -34.86 21.36
C LEU A 378 -12.28 -35.77 20.18
N LEU A 379 -12.29 -35.22 18.98
CA LEU A 379 -12.60 -35.91 17.73
C LEU A 379 -11.38 -35.81 16.81
N ASN A 380 -10.55 -36.85 16.75
CA ASN A 380 -9.40 -36.88 15.86
C ASN A 380 -9.66 -37.85 14.71
N SER A 381 -9.48 -37.39 13.47
CA SER A 381 -9.61 -38.22 12.27
C SER A 381 -8.48 -37.96 11.28
N GLU A 382 -7.85 -39.02 10.78
CA GLU A 382 -6.88 -38.93 9.67
C GLU A 382 -7.58 -38.60 8.33
N GLY A 383 -8.90 -38.81 8.24
CA GLY A 383 -9.76 -38.36 7.14
C GLY A 383 -10.81 -37.39 7.63
N THR A 384 -12.10 -37.56 7.29
CA THR A 384 -13.14 -36.56 7.59
C THR A 384 -13.72 -36.67 9.01
N VAL A 385 -14.31 -35.58 9.49
CA VAL A 385 -15.11 -35.51 10.73
C VAL A 385 -16.50 -34.96 10.40
N GLN A 386 -17.56 -35.65 10.86
CA GLN A 386 -18.94 -35.18 10.74
C GLN A 386 -19.74 -35.51 12.02
N VAL A 387 -20.45 -34.52 12.57
CA VAL A 387 -21.25 -34.66 13.81
C VAL A 387 -22.73 -34.50 13.53
N ASN A 388 -23.46 -35.61 13.51
CA ASN A 388 -24.89 -35.66 13.21
C ASN A 388 -25.77 -35.80 14.47
N GLY A 389 -25.18 -36.19 15.61
CA GLY A 389 -25.85 -36.28 16.91
C GLY A 389 -25.70 -34.99 17.72
N ASN A 390 -26.67 -34.69 18.59
CA ASN A 390 -26.56 -33.55 19.51
C ASN A 390 -25.43 -33.76 20.52
N VAL A 391 -24.65 -32.71 20.77
CA VAL A 391 -23.50 -32.72 21.69
C VAL A 391 -23.69 -31.62 22.73
N THR A 392 -23.56 -31.95 24.02
CA THR A 392 -23.55 -30.98 25.12
C THR A 392 -22.34 -31.23 26.02
N VAL A 393 -21.32 -30.39 25.88
CA VAL A 393 -20.01 -30.53 26.54
C VAL A 393 -19.46 -29.19 27.00
N VAL A 394 -18.39 -29.16 27.81
CA VAL A 394 -17.70 -27.89 28.12
C VAL A 394 -16.77 -27.48 26.98
N ASN A 395 -15.90 -28.39 26.52
CA ASN A 395 -14.94 -28.17 25.45
C ASN A 395 -15.14 -29.18 24.30
N PHE A 396 -15.40 -28.67 23.11
CA PHE A 396 -15.47 -29.43 21.86
C PHE A 396 -14.20 -29.21 21.04
N ASN A 397 -13.46 -30.28 20.76
CA ASN A 397 -12.21 -30.23 20.00
C ASN A 397 -12.27 -31.23 18.84
N ALA A 398 -12.17 -30.75 17.61
CA ALA A 398 -12.06 -31.58 16.42
C ALA A 398 -10.73 -31.31 15.71
N PHE A 399 -9.98 -32.37 15.42
CA PHE A 399 -8.72 -32.33 14.68
C PHE A 399 -8.79 -33.31 13.51
N SER A 400 -8.61 -32.81 12.29
CA SER A 400 -8.83 -33.58 11.08
C SER A 400 -7.66 -33.40 10.11
N ASN A 401 -7.24 -34.46 9.44
CA ASN A 401 -6.37 -34.35 8.26
C ASN A 401 -7.16 -34.39 6.93
N GLY A 402 -8.47 -34.62 6.99
CA GLY A 402 -9.42 -34.33 5.91
C GLY A 402 -10.39 -33.21 6.30
N ASP A 403 -11.58 -33.19 5.70
CA ASP A 403 -12.57 -32.12 5.90
C ASP A 403 -13.32 -32.25 7.23
N PHE A 404 -13.64 -31.11 7.85
CA PHE A 404 -14.71 -31.01 8.85
C PHE A 404 -16.00 -30.64 8.12
N GLU A 405 -16.86 -31.63 7.94
CA GLU A 405 -18.07 -31.54 7.14
C GLU A 405 -19.24 -30.95 7.93
N GLN A 406 -20.22 -30.38 7.22
CA GLN A 406 -21.46 -29.94 7.85
C GLN A 406 -22.19 -31.14 8.44
N GLY A 407 -22.52 -31.04 9.73
CA GLY A 407 -23.27 -32.04 10.46
C GLY A 407 -24.70 -31.61 10.77
N ASP A 408 -25.56 -32.58 11.04
CA ASP A 408 -26.97 -32.31 11.39
C ASP A 408 -27.18 -31.92 12.86
N GLY A 409 -26.28 -32.36 13.75
CA GLY A 409 -26.43 -32.26 15.21
C GLY A 409 -26.13 -30.87 15.75
N ILE A 410 -26.78 -30.51 16.87
CA ILE A 410 -26.52 -29.26 17.58
C ILE A 410 -25.41 -29.46 18.61
N ILE A 411 -24.33 -28.69 18.49
CA ILE A 411 -23.20 -28.67 19.42
C ILE A 411 -23.37 -27.51 20.39
N THR A 412 -23.53 -27.82 21.67
CA THR A 412 -23.55 -26.85 22.78
C THR A 412 -22.26 -27.00 23.58
N ALA A 413 -21.33 -26.05 23.39
CA ALA A 413 -20.04 -26.04 24.09
C ALA A 413 -19.57 -24.61 24.41
N HIS A 414 -18.92 -24.46 25.56
CA HIS A 414 -18.28 -23.20 25.96
C HIS A 414 -17.07 -22.92 25.07
N GLY A 415 -16.13 -23.86 24.96
CA GLY A 415 -15.01 -23.81 24.02
C GLY A 415 -15.26 -24.68 22.78
N VAL A 416 -15.05 -24.12 21.58
CA VAL A 416 -15.11 -24.84 20.31
C VAL A 416 -13.79 -24.64 19.57
N THR A 417 -13.09 -25.73 19.28
CA THR A 417 -11.88 -25.72 18.45
C THR A 417 -12.02 -26.74 17.33
N ILE A 418 -11.91 -26.28 16.09
CA ILE A 418 -11.95 -27.13 14.89
C ILE A 418 -10.71 -26.83 14.07
N ASN A 419 -9.87 -27.84 13.85
CA ASN A 419 -8.63 -27.72 13.10
C ASN A 419 -8.56 -28.81 12.02
N SER A 420 -8.68 -28.43 10.76
CA SER A 420 -8.41 -29.29 9.61
C SER A 420 -7.06 -28.91 9.00
N ILE A 421 -6.06 -29.79 9.18
CA ILE A 421 -4.68 -29.54 8.72
C ILE A 421 -4.42 -29.98 7.27
N GLY A 422 -5.35 -30.72 6.66
CA GLY A 422 -5.24 -31.20 5.28
C GLY A 422 -6.47 -30.92 4.41
N GLY A 423 -7.51 -30.30 4.97
CA GLY A 423 -8.79 -30.12 4.29
C GLY A 423 -9.50 -28.80 4.59
N ASN A 424 -10.81 -28.81 4.38
CA ASN A 424 -11.72 -27.68 4.54
C ASN A 424 -12.45 -27.75 5.89
N VAL A 425 -13.02 -26.63 6.32
CA VAL A 425 -13.94 -26.57 7.47
C VAL A 425 -15.23 -25.90 7.02
N THR A 426 -16.37 -26.57 7.27
CA THR A 426 -17.69 -25.95 7.16
C THR A 426 -18.26 -25.70 8.54
N PHE A 427 -18.36 -24.42 8.91
CA PHE A 427 -18.92 -23.96 10.17
C PHE A 427 -20.29 -23.32 9.93
N ASP A 428 -21.35 -24.07 10.23
CA ASP A 428 -22.72 -23.57 10.23
C ASP A 428 -23.12 -23.12 11.63
N ALA A 429 -23.18 -21.82 11.86
CA ALA A 429 -23.45 -21.26 13.19
C ALA A 429 -24.81 -21.70 13.75
N SER A 430 -25.77 -22.13 12.93
CA SER A 430 -27.05 -22.70 13.41
C SER A 430 -26.89 -24.05 14.11
N LYS A 431 -25.76 -24.73 13.86
CA LYS A 431 -25.39 -26.02 14.46
C LYS A 431 -24.52 -25.87 15.71
N PHE A 432 -24.11 -24.66 16.06
CA PHE A 432 -23.31 -24.37 17.25
C PHE A 432 -24.05 -23.38 18.14
N ALA A 433 -24.56 -23.84 19.29
CA ALA A 433 -25.30 -22.96 20.21
C ALA A 433 -24.42 -21.79 20.65
N ASP A 434 -24.97 -20.57 20.67
CA ASP A 434 -24.24 -19.37 21.10
C ASP A 434 -24.15 -19.31 22.64
N VAL A 435 -23.08 -19.87 23.20
CA VAL A 435 -22.86 -19.95 24.66
C VAL A 435 -22.14 -18.68 25.13
N PRO A 436 -22.75 -17.87 26.03
CA PRO A 436 -22.14 -16.63 26.53
C PRO A 436 -20.76 -16.87 27.14
N ALA A 437 -19.83 -15.93 26.91
CA ALA A 437 -18.42 -16.01 27.32
C ALA A 437 -17.60 -17.17 26.70
N GLY A 438 -18.21 -18.00 25.86
CA GLY A 438 -17.53 -19.06 25.11
C GLY A 438 -16.62 -18.53 24.00
N ALA A 439 -15.73 -19.38 23.49
CA ALA A 439 -14.79 -19.05 22.42
C ALA A 439 -14.87 -20.05 21.27
N VAL A 440 -14.66 -19.57 20.05
CA VAL A 440 -14.62 -20.36 18.81
C VAL A 440 -13.28 -20.11 18.11
N ASP A 441 -12.52 -21.17 17.85
CA ASP A 441 -11.27 -21.15 17.08
C ASP A 441 -11.35 -22.16 15.93
N LEU A 442 -11.32 -21.65 14.70
CA LEU A 442 -11.48 -22.41 13.47
C LEU A 442 -10.21 -22.29 12.63
N ALA A 443 -9.68 -23.42 12.18
CA ALA A 443 -8.55 -23.48 11.26
C ALA A 443 -8.81 -24.49 10.15
N ALA A 444 -8.66 -24.05 8.90
CA ALA A 444 -8.68 -24.89 7.72
C ALA A 444 -7.36 -24.70 6.95
N ASN A 445 -6.79 -25.78 6.42
CA ASN A 445 -5.67 -25.66 5.48
C ASN A 445 -6.15 -25.19 4.10
N GLY A 446 -7.37 -25.59 3.71
CA GLY A 446 -8.04 -25.13 2.49
C GLY A 446 -9.03 -23.99 2.76
N THR A 447 -10.30 -24.21 2.44
CA THR A 447 -11.36 -23.21 2.62
C THR A 447 -12.03 -23.34 4.00
N LEU A 448 -12.14 -22.21 4.71
CA LEU A 448 -13.04 -22.05 5.85
C LEU A 448 -14.37 -21.46 5.36
N ARG A 449 -15.43 -22.26 5.34
CA ARG A 449 -16.80 -21.81 5.03
C ARG A 449 -17.53 -21.47 6.31
N ILE A 450 -18.08 -20.26 6.39
CA ILE A 450 -18.85 -19.78 7.54
C ILE A 450 -20.27 -19.47 7.06
N ILE A 451 -21.26 -20.13 7.65
CA ILE A 451 -22.68 -19.83 7.45
C ILE A 451 -23.17 -19.15 8.74
N PRO A 452 -23.31 -17.81 8.76
CA PRO A 452 -23.66 -17.09 9.98
C PRO A 452 -25.17 -17.17 10.30
N VAL A 453 -25.54 -16.84 11.53
CA VAL A 453 -26.95 -16.77 12.00
C VAL A 453 -27.22 -15.42 12.66
N THR A 454 -28.47 -14.96 12.57
CA THR A 454 -28.87 -13.60 12.99
C THR A 454 -28.75 -13.37 14.49
N GLY A 455 -28.43 -12.12 14.86
CA GLY A 455 -28.38 -11.64 16.24
C GLY A 455 -26.96 -11.31 16.71
N PRO A 456 -26.83 -10.54 17.81
CA PRO A 456 -25.54 -10.26 18.42
C PRO A 456 -24.93 -11.55 18.97
N ILE A 457 -23.67 -11.78 18.66
CA ILE A 457 -22.91 -12.92 19.15
C ILE A 457 -22.59 -12.72 20.63
N ALA A 458 -23.05 -13.64 21.49
CA ALA A 458 -22.84 -13.63 22.94
C ALA A 458 -21.50 -14.26 23.36
N ARG A 459 -20.86 -15.02 22.47
CA ARG A 459 -19.50 -15.55 22.65
C ARG A 459 -18.47 -14.44 22.83
N ALA A 460 -17.43 -14.70 23.62
CA ALA A 460 -16.35 -13.76 23.88
C ALA A 460 -15.44 -13.53 22.67
N SER A 461 -15.22 -14.55 21.82
CA SER A 461 -14.35 -14.43 20.64
C SER A 461 -14.67 -15.44 19.55
N ILE A 462 -14.47 -15.02 18.30
CA ILE A 462 -14.47 -15.88 17.11
C ILE A 462 -13.18 -15.64 16.33
N VAL A 463 -12.41 -16.70 16.11
CA VAL A 463 -11.17 -16.69 15.33
C VAL A 463 -11.28 -17.69 14.19
N GLY A 464 -10.99 -17.24 12.97
CA GLY A 464 -10.99 -18.09 11.77
C GLY A 464 -9.70 -17.96 10.98
N ARG A 465 -9.12 -19.10 10.56
CA ARG A 465 -7.92 -19.16 9.72
C ARG A 465 -8.16 -20.10 8.54
N GLY A 466 -7.76 -19.69 7.33
CA GLY A 466 -7.93 -20.48 6.10
C GLY A 466 -7.04 -20.00 4.97
N GLU A 467 -6.81 -20.80 3.93
CA GLU A 467 -6.24 -20.30 2.66
C GLU A 467 -7.25 -19.37 1.97
N THR A 468 -8.53 -19.75 2.01
CA THR A 468 -9.69 -18.92 1.64
C THR A 468 -10.68 -18.92 2.81
N ILE A 469 -11.23 -17.76 3.15
CA ILE A 469 -12.38 -17.66 4.06
C ILE A 469 -13.59 -17.23 3.24
N ASN A 470 -14.68 -18.00 3.30
CA ASN A 470 -15.89 -17.74 2.54
C ASN A 470 -17.11 -17.67 3.47
N PHE A 471 -17.72 -16.49 3.55
CA PHE A 471 -18.98 -16.28 4.24
C PHE A 471 -20.14 -16.53 3.27
N ILE A 472 -20.98 -17.51 3.60
CA ILE A 472 -22.09 -17.93 2.76
C ILE A 472 -23.36 -17.25 3.26
N SER A 473 -23.80 -16.21 2.55
CA SER A 473 -25.11 -15.58 2.73
C SER A 473 -25.71 -15.20 1.37
N SER A 474 -26.96 -15.59 1.11
CA SER A 474 -27.68 -15.26 -0.13
C SER A 474 -28.23 -13.84 -0.16
N GLU A 475 -28.36 -13.21 1.01
CA GLU A 475 -28.86 -11.84 1.20
C GLU A 475 -27.87 -11.05 2.08
N PRO A 476 -27.91 -9.70 2.04
CA PRO A 476 -27.19 -8.86 2.99
C PRO A 476 -27.41 -9.32 4.44
N PHE A 477 -26.31 -9.53 5.16
CA PHE A 477 -26.32 -10.08 6.52
C PHE A 477 -25.40 -9.27 7.44
N THR A 478 -25.93 -8.85 8.59
CA THR A 478 -25.15 -8.16 9.62
C THR A 478 -24.52 -9.18 10.56
N PHE A 479 -23.19 -9.30 10.52
CA PHE A 479 -22.40 -10.05 11.47
C PHE A 479 -22.09 -9.17 12.69
N ASP A 480 -22.98 -9.22 13.69
CA ASP A 480 -22.90 -8.40 14.91
C ASP A 480 -22.07 -9.09 16.00
N PHE A 481 -20.86 -8.57 16.21
CA PHE A 481 -19.92 -8.98 17.26
C PHE A 481 -19.71 -7.86 18.28
N SER A 482 -20.69 -6.99 18.49
CA SER A 482 -20.58 -5.82 19.39
C SER A 482 -20.15 -6.16 20.82
N ASN A 483 -20.42 -7.39 21.28
CA ASN A 483 -20.02 -7.89 22.61
C ASN A 483 -18.89 -8.94 22.56
N SER A 484 -18.20 -9.05 21.42
CA SER A 484 -17.22 -10.09 21.12
C SER A 484 -15.98 -9.50 20.44
N SER A 485 -14.99 -10.35 20.15
CA SER A 485 -13.87 -10.02 19.26
C SER A 485 -13.86 -10.96 18.05
N ALA A 486 -13.77 -10.41 16.84
CA ALA A 486 -13.74 -11.18 15.60
C ALA A 486 -12.40 -11.01 14.88
N SER A 487 -11.71 -12.12 14.59
CA SER A 487 -10.44 -12.13 13.85
C SER A 487 -10.43 -13.21 12.77
N PHE A 488 -10.16 -12.80 11.54
CA PHE A 488 -10.12 -13.67 10.37
C PHE A 488 -8.80 -13.47 9.62
N VAL A 489 -8.09 -14.57 9.38
CA VAL A 489 -6.79 -14.59 8.69
C VAL A 489 -6.87 -15.52 7.49
N ALA A 490 -6.78 -14.96 6.28
CA ALA A 490 -6.78 -15.68 5.02
C ALA A 490 -5.40 -15.69 4.35
N GLY A 491 -5.10 -16.75 3.61
CA GLY A 491 -3.95 -16.82 2.70
C GLY A 491 -4.22 -16.08 1.38
N SER A 492 -3.64 -16.59 0.29
CA SER A 492 -3.73 -15.97 -1.04
C SER A 492 -5.14 -16.05 -1.66
N GLY A 493 -5.96 -16.99 -1.18
CA GLY A 493 -7.36 -17.14 -1.58
C GLY A 493 -8.30 -16.06 -1.04
N GLY A 494 -7.87 -15.29 -0.04
CA GLY A 494 -8.55 -14.10 0.45
C GLY A 494 -9.82 -14.33 1.27
N ILE A 495 -10.49 -13.23 1.61
CA ILE A 495 -11.74 -13.21 2.38
C ILE A 495 -12.89 -12.83 1.46
N GLN A 496 -13.86 -13.73 1.31
CA GLN A 496 -15.05 -13.57 0.48
C GLN A 496 -16.26 -13.38 1.39
N ALA A 497 -16.69 -12.13 1.56
CA ALA A 497 -17.80 -11.75 2.44
C ALA A 497 -18.64 -10.61 1.85
N SER A 498 -18.84 -10.61 0.53
CA SER A 498 -19.51 -9.54 -0.23
C SER A 498 -20.94 -9.19 0.21
N ASN A 499 -21.59 -10.09 0.96
CA ASN A 499 -22.93 -9.88 1.53
C ASN A 499 -22.89 -9.66 3.05
N ILE A 500 -21.72 -9.51 3.66
CA ILE A 500 -21.55 -9.42 5.12
C ILE A 500 -21.19 -8.00 5.54
N ASP A 501 -22.04 -7.44 6.39
CA ASP A 501 -21.81 -6.19 7.11
C ASP A 501 -21.27 -6.51 8.51
N PHE A 502 -20.02 -6.14 8.78
CA PHE A 502 -19.37 -6.42 10.06
C PHE A 502 -19.63 -5.29 11.06
N VAL A 503 -20.33 -5.59 12.16
CA VAL A 503 -20.70 -4.59 13.18
C VAL A 503 -20.12 -4.96 14.55
N GLY A 504 -19.28 -4.09 15.11
CA GLY A 504 -18.69 -4.29 16.44
C GLY A 504 -17.23 -3.81 16.54
N PRO A 505 -16.65 -3.71 17.75
CA PRO A 505 -15.30 -3.15 17.94
C PRO A 505 -14.19 -4.18 17.70
N ASN A 506 -12.98 -3.71 17.36
CA ASN A 506 -11.76 -4.52 17.23
C ASN A 506 -11.82 -5.63 16.16
N LEU A 507 -12.54 -5.41 15.05
CA LEU A 507 -12.52 -6.30 13.90
C LEU A 507 -11.08 -6.47 13.38
N SER A 508 -10.64 -7.71 13.12
CA SER A 508 -9.36 -7.98 12.45
C SER A 508 -9.59 -8.83 11.21
N LEU A 509 -9.42 -8.23 10.02
CA LEU A 509 -9.43 -8.92 8.74
C LEU A 509 -8.02 -8.84 8.15
N LEU A 510 -7.33 -9.97 8.07
CA LEU A 510 -5.99 -10.09 7.52
C LEU A 510 -6.02 -11.07 6.35
N SER A 511 -5.46 -10.69 5.21
CA SER A 511 -5.49 -11.51 4.00
C SER A 511 -4.24 -11.27 3.17
N ASP A 512 -3.59 -12.33 2.67
CA ASP A 512 -2.54 -12.18 1.64
C ASP A 512 -3.17 -11.91 0.26
N GLY A 513 -4.41 -12.32 0.03
CA GLY A 513 -5.22 -12.03 -1.17
C GLY A 513 -6.18 -10.85 -1.00
N ASP A 514 -7.24 -10.82 -1.81
CA ASP A 514 -8.29 -9.80 -1.78
C ASP A 514 -9.24 -9.97 -0.57
N ILE A 515 -9.83 -8.85 -0.12
CA ILE A 515 -10.92 -8.83 0.85
C ILE A 515 -12.17 -8.22 0.21
N ASN A 516 -13.25 -9.00 0.11
CA ASN A 516 -14.54 -8.56 -0.41
C ASN A 516 -15.57 -8.51 0.73
N LEU A 517 -16.24 -7.38 0.90
CA LEU A 517 -17.19 -7.11 2.00
C LEU A 517 -18.49 -6.49 1.46
N LEU A 518 -19.57 -6.55 2.24
CA LEU A 518 -20.69 -5.63 2.04
C LEU A 518 -20.34 -4.28 2.66
N ALA A 519 -20.05 -4.27 3.97
CA ALA A 519 -19.72 -3.07 4.73
C ALA A 519 -18.99 -3.44 6.05
N SER A 520 -18.49 -2.41 6.74
CA SER A 520 -18.01 -2.55 8.12
C SER A 520 -18.33 -1.29 8.91
N ASP A 521 -18.96 -1.46 10.07
CA ASP A 521 -19.28 -0.42 11.06
C ASP A 521 -18.62 -0.82 12.40
N VAL A 522 -17.43 -0.27 12.64
CA VAL A 522 -16.55 -0.67 13.75
C VAL A 522 -16.47 0.44 14.81
N LEU A 523 -17.51 1.28 14.91
CA LEU A 523 -17.63 2.34 15.90
C LEU A 523 -17.74 1.77 17.32
N VAL A 524 -16.94 2.30 18.26
CA VAL A 524 -17.10 1.99 19.68
C VAL A 524 -18.38 2.65 20.18
N SER A 525 -19.38 1.82 20.50
CA SER A 525 -20.66 2.29 21.06
C SER A 525 -20.44 3.19 22.29
N GLY A 526 -20.89 4.45 22.19
CA GLY A 526 -20.85 5.43 23.28
C GLY A 526 -19.70 6.46 23.26
N ARG A 527 -18.74 6.40 22.32
CA ARG A 527 -17.76 7.47 22.08
C ARG A 527 -17.64 7.77 20.59
N GLN A 528 -18.32 8.82 20.14
CA GLN A 528 -18.12 9.38 18.79
C GLN A 528 -16.63 9.63 18.55
N GLY A 529 -16.05 9.02 17.51
CA GLY A 529 -14.69 9.29 17.03
C GLY A 529 -13.57 8.34 17.47
N VAL A 530 -13.84 7.22 18.16
CA VAL A 530 -12.81 6.20 18.42
C VAL A 530 -12.94 5.06 17.42
N LEU A 531 -12.06 5.06 16.41
CA LEU A 531 -11.93 3.96 15.45
C LEU A 531 -11.20 2.78 16.10
N SER A 532 -11.60 1.56 15.74
CA SER A 532 -10.94 0.33 16.18
C SER A 532 -10.81 -0.67 15.03
N GLY A 533 -10.07 -1.75 15.24
CA GLY A 533 -9.89 -2.82 14.24
C GLY A 533 -8.89 -2.50 13.12
N ALA A 534 -8.66 -3.50 12.28
CA ALA A 534 -7.75 -3.43 11.14
C ALA A 534 -8.27 -4.31 9.99
N ILE A 535 -8.23 -3.76 8.78
CA ILE A 535 -8.51 -4.46 7.53
C ILE A 535 -7.26 -4.34 6.65
N ASN A 536 -6.53 -5.44 6.48
CA ASN A 536 -5.28 -5.50 5.73
C ASN A 536 -5.37 -6.59 4.65
N ALA A 537 -5.28 -6.19 3.39
CA ALA A 537 -5.21 -7.08 2.24
C ALA A 537 -3.84 -6.95 1.54
N GLY A 538 -3.19 -8.07 1.23
CA GLY A 538 -2.08 -8.10 0.27
C GLY A 538 -2.55 -7.82 -1.16
N GLY A 539 -3.82 -8.10 -1.44
CA GLY A 539 -4.51 -7.72 -2.67
C GLY A 539 -5.29 -6.40 -2.57
N SER A 540 -6.49 -6.38 -3.15
CA SER A 540 -7.43 -5.26 -3.10
C SER A 540 -8.48 -5.45 -1.99
N ILE A 541 -9.09 -4.35 -1.56
CA ILE A 541 -10.26 -4.34 -0.69
C ILE A 541 -11.44 -3.79 -1.49
N PHE A 542 -12.51 -4.56 -1.60
CA PHE A 542 -13.75 -4.15 -2.23
C PHE A 542 -14.91 -4.22 -1.25
N ALA A 543 -15.64 -3.13 -1.07
CA ALA A 543 -16.89 -3.07 -0.34
C ALA A 543 -17.97 -2.39 -1.20
N SER A 544 -19.17 -2.97 -1.25
CA SER A 544 -20.31 -2.30 -1.91
C SER A 544 -20.94 -1.19 -1.06
N GLY A 545 -20.68 -1.19 0.25
CA GLY A 545 -21.13 -0.23 1.25
C GLY A 545 -19.96 0.49 1.92
N SER A 546 -20.21 1.10 3.08
CA SER A 546 -19.21 1.89 3.81
C SER A 546 -18.17 1.02 4.51
N ILE A 547 -16.94 1.52 4.61
CA ILE A 547 -15.88 0.95 5.44
C ILE A 547 -15.54 1.93 6.56
N GLU A 548 -15.59 1.45 7.81
CA GLU A 548 -15.13 2.16 8.99
C GLU A 548 -14.12 1.32 9.78
N THR A 549 -12.86 1.78 9.92
CA THR A 549 -11.83 1.00 10.64
C THR A 549 -10.63 1.86 11.08
N ALA A 550 -9.88 1.47 12.12
CA ALA A 550 -8.69 2.25 12.49
C ALA A 550 -7.54 2.10 11.48
N ILE A 551 -7.37 0.93 10.88
CA ILE A 551 -6.28 0.66 9.93
C ILE A 551 -6.88 0.05 8.65
N LEU A 552 -6.65 0.70 7.52
CA LEU A 552 -7.12 0.24 6.22
C LEU A 552 -5.96 0.20 5.22
N ASN A 553 -5.47 -1.00 4.91
CA ASN A 553 -4.34 -1.19 4.01
C ASN A 553 -4.66 -2.21 2.90
N ALA A 554 -4.33 -1.87 1.65
CA ALA A 554 -4.39 -2.77 0.52
C ALA A 554 -3.08 -2.72 -0.27
N GLY A 555 -2.58 -3.88 -0.71
CA GLY A 555 -1.46 -3.94 -1.65
C GLY A 555 -1.82 -3.39 -3.04
N ASN A 556 -3.09 -3.46 -3.43
CA ASN A 556 -3.62 -2.93 -4.67
C ASN A 556 -4.66 -1.82 -4.39
N ASN A 557 -5.92 -2.01 -4.81
CA ASN A 557 -6.95 -0.97 -4.75
C ASN A 557 -7.79 -1.05 -3.49
N ILE A 558 -8.31 0.09 -3.04
CA ILE A 558 -9.40 0.18 -2.07
C ILE A 558 -10.61 0.77 -2.80
N HIS A 559 -11.72 0.06 -2.84
CA HIS A 559 -12.98 0.55 -3.38
C HIS A 559 -14.11 0.34 -2.37
N ALA A 560 -14.83 1.41 -2.01
CA ALA A 560 -15.96 1.33 -1.09
C ALA A 560 -17.07 2.35 -1.44
N GLY A 561 -18.18 2.29 -0.71
CA GLY A 561 -19.22 3.31 -0.72
C GLY A 561 -18.74 4.62 -0.10
N ASN A 562 -18.59 4.66 1.23
CA ASN A 562 -17.83 5.69 1.97
C ASN A 562 -16.63 5.04 2.65
N ILE A 563 -15.57 5.81 2.88
CA ILE A 563 -14.39 5.34 3.62
C ILE A 563 -14.14 6.27 4.79
N TYR A 564 -14.14 5.73 6.01
CA TYR A 564 -13.72 6.43 7.22
C TYR A 564 -12.67 5.60 7.97
N ALA A 565 -11.41 6.04 7.97
CA ALA A 565 -10.35 5.29 8.62
C ALA A 565 -9.35 6.13 9.41
N GLY A 566 -8.52 5.47 10.22
CA GLY A 566 -7.39 6.12 10.88
C GLY A 566 -6.37 6.55 9.84
N ASN A 567 -5.73 5.58 9.18
CA ASN A 567 -4.92 5.79 7.98
C ASN A 567 -5.47 4.94 6.83
N ILE A 568 -5.33 5.44 5.60
CA ILE A 568 -5.71 4.74 4.37
C ILE A 568 -4.47 4.56 3.51
N VAL A 569 -4.10 3.32 3.21
CA VAL A 569 -2.94 3.00 2.37
C VAL A 569 -3.34 2.02 1.28
N ALA A 570 -3.13 2.39 0.02
CA ALA A 570 -3.32 1.54 -1.15
C ALA A 570 -2.07 1.56 -2.03
N GLY A 571 -1.55 0.40 -2.43
CA GLY A 571 -0.51 0.36 -3.47
C GLY A 571 -1.02 0.74 -4.87
N GLY A 572 -2.33 0.66 -5.09
CA GLY A 572 -3.06 1.15 -6.26
C GLY A 572 -3.90 2.40 -5.93
N SER A 573 -5.17 2.41 -6.34
CA SER A 573 -6.09 3.53 -6.17
C SER A 573 -6.99 3.41 -4.93
N VAL A 574 -7.42 4.55 -4.40
CA VAL A 574 -8.47 4.65 -3.37
C VAL A 574 -9.70 5.30 -4.00
N THR A 575 -10.82 4.58 -4.07
CA THR A 575 -12.04 5.05 -4.71
C THR A 575 -13.26 4.94 -3.79
N SER A 576 -14.01 6.03 -3.68
CA SER A 576 -15.32 6.09 -3.05
C SER A 576 -16.39 6.28 -4.12
N SER A 577 -17.28 5.30 -4.26
CA SER A 577 -18.37 5.31 -5.24
C SER A 577 -19.63 6.05 -4.76
N ALA A 578 -19.76 6.29 -3.45
CA ALA A 578 -20.97 6.80 -2.84
C ALA A 578 -20.70 7.75 -1.65
N GLY A 579 -19.74 8.68 -1.81
CA GLY A 579 -19.54 9.78 -0.87
C GLY A 579 -18.08 10.05 -0.50
N ASN A 580 -17.80 10.19 0.79
CA ASN A 580 -16.54 10.75 1.29
C ASN A 580 -15.42 9.71 1.43
N ILE A 581 -14.19 10.17 1.27
CA ILE A 581 -12.97 9.49 1.74
C ILE A 581 -12.42 10.32 2.91
N THR A 582 -12.41 9.77 4.11
CA THR A 582 -12.02 10.48 5.34
C THR A 582 -10.97 9.67 6.10
N ALA A 583 -9.77 10.23 6.25
CA ALA A 583 -8.73 9.70 7.14
C ALA A 583 -8.51 10.64 8.33
N VAL A 584 -8.43 10.08 9.54
CA VAL A 584 -8.02 10.84 10.75
C VAL A 584 -6.54 11.25 10.65
N GLY A 585 -5.71 10.38 10.08
CA GLY A 585 -4.32 10.62 9.69
C GLY A 585 -4.21 10.87 8.19
N SER A 586 -3.35 10.10 7.51
CA SER A 586 -3.01 10.33 6.09
C SER A 586 -3.74 9.39 5.13
N ILE A 587 -3.86 9.83 3.87
CA ILE A 587 -4.30 9.02 2.73
C ILE A 587 -3.10 8.86 1.79
N THR A 588 -2.72 7.62 1.50
CA THR A 588 -1.63 7.31 0.57
C THR A 588 -2.11 6.30 -0.47
N ALA A 589 -1.99 6.67 -1.75
CA ALA A 589 -2.28 5.83 -2.90
C ALA A 589 -1.06 5.79 -3.84
N GLY A 590 -0.75 4.61 -4.37
CA GLY A 590 0.24 4.47 -5.43
C GLY A 590 -0.25 5.11 -6.73
N ASP A 591 -1.54 4.94 -7.05
CA ASP A 591 -2.19 5.53 -8.22
C ASP A 591 -3.17 6.65 -7.82
N GLY A 592 -4.47 6.56 -8.12
CA GLY A 592 -5.43 7.66 -7.95
C GLY A 592 -6.17 7.68 -6.60
N ILE A 593 -6.70 8.85 -6.23
CA ILE A 593 -7.64 9.03 -5.12
C ILE A 593 -8.89 9.71 -5.68
N ASP A 594 -10.00 8.98 -5.74
CA ASP A 594 -11.23 9.41 -6.40
C ASP A 594 -12.44 9.34 -5.46
N ALA A 595 -13.12 10.46 -5.26
CA ALA A 595 -14.39 10.49 -4.53
C ALA A 595 -15.55 10.99 -5.42
N VAL A 596 -16.61 10.21 -5.54
CA VAL A 596 -17.80 10.57 -6.32
C VAL A 596 -18.91 11.08 -5.40
N GLY A 597 -19.36 12.32 -5.59
CA GLY A 597 -20.43 12.93 -4.80
C GLY A 597 -20.05 13.33 -3.38
N GLY A 598 -18.78 13.18 -2.99
CA GLY A 598 -18.28 13.50 -1.66
C GLY A 598 -16.92 14.18 -1.69
N SER A 599 -16.38 14.42 -0.50
CA SER A 599 -15.10 15.09 -0.25
C SER A 599 -13.98 14.10 0.05
N ILE A 600 -12.74 14.53 -0.16
CA ILE A 600 -11.53 13.84 0.30
C ILE A 600 -10.98 14.65 1.48
N PHE A 601 -10.89 14.04 2.65
CA PHE A 601 -10.40 14.67 3.87
C PHE A 601 -9.32 13.79 4.52
N ALA A 602 -8.17 14.39 4.83
CA ALA A 602 -7.13 13.78 5.65
C ALA A 602 -6.74 14.73 6.79
N GLY A 603 -6.65 14.22 8.02
CA GLY A 603 -6.07 14.98 9.13
C GLY A 603 -4.55 15.17 9.01
N GLY A 604 -3.88 14.31 8.23
CA GLY A 604 -2.49 14.42 7.81
C GLY A 604 -2.38 14.74 6.31
N ASP A 605 -1.52 14.00 5.61
CA ASP A 605 -1.22 14.24 4.19
C ASP A 605 -2.20 13.53 3.25
N ILE A 606 -2.34 14.05 2.03
CA ILE A 606 -2.96 13.37 0.89
C ILE A 606 -1.85 13.14 -0.15
N THR A 607 -1.54 11.87 -0.42
CA THR A 607 -0.49 11.49 -1.36
C THR A 607 -1.03 10.52 -2.40
N SER A 608 -0.99 10.94 -3.66
CA SER A 608 -1.18 10.10 -4.83
C SER A 608 0.13 10.12 -5.62
N THR A 609 0.79 8.95 -5.75
CA THR A 609 2.17 8.90 -6.23
C THR A 609 2.26 9.15 -7.73
N THR A 610 1.39 8.50 -8.52
CA THR A 610 1.35 8.68 -9.98
C THR A 610 0.00 9.15 -10.51
N GLY A 611 -1.07 8.96 -9.74
CA GLY A 611 -2.44 9.18 -10.20
C GLY A 611 -3.00 10.57 -9.88
N LEU A 612 -4.28 10.72 -10.20
CA LEU A 612 -5.03 11.94 -9.93
C LEU A 612 -5.53 11.97 -8.48
N VAL A 613 -5.68 13.17 -7.91
CA VAL A 613 -6.57 13.40 -6.77
C VAL A 613 -7.81 14.12 -7.30
N ARG A 614 -8.96 13.45 -7.26
CA ARG A 614 -10.15 13.87 -7.99
C ARG A 614 -11.43 13.76 -7.16
N VAL A 615 -12.28 14.77 -7.31
CA VAL A 615 -13.66 14.73 -6.82
C VAL A 615 -14.63 14.97 -7.97
N ASP A 616 -15.56 14.02 -8.15
CA ASP A 616 -16.57 14.08 -9.21
C ASP A 616 -17.95 14.41 -8.67
N ARG A 617 -18.81 14.90 -9.56
CA ARG A 617 -20.24 15.04 -9.27
C ARG A 617 -20.92 13.66 -9.25
N ASN A 618 -21.84 13.45 -8.32
CA ASN A 618 -22.76 12.32 -8.38
C ASN A 618 -23.99 12.60 -9.25
N GLY A 619 -24.89 11.62 -9.39
CA GLY A 619 -26.15 11.76 -10.12
C GLY A 619 -27.13 12.80 -9.55
N SER A 620 -26.86 13.36 -8.37
CA SER A 620 -27.62 14.45 -7.74
C SER A 620 -26.92 15.81 -7.85
N ASP A 621 -25.89 15.92 -8.69
CA ASP A 621 -25.08 17.14 -8.91
C ASP A 621 -24.33 17.65 -7.67
N VAL A 622 -24.16 16.79 -6.66
CA VAL A 622 -23.39 17.10 -5.45
C VAL A 622 -21.90 16.92 -5.73
N ILE A 623 -21.07 17.86 -5.26
CA ILE A 623 -19.61 17.80 -5.36
C ILE A 623 -18.95 18.18 -4.05
N GLY A 624 -17.83 17.52 -3.73
CA GLY A 624 -17.07 17.79 -2.53
C GLY A 624 -15.85 18.69 -2.71
N ASN A 625 -15.06 18.72 -1.65
CA ASN A 625 -13.80 19.45 -1.53
C ASN A 625 -12.64 18.49 -1.25
N ILE A 626 -11.42 18.97 -1.37
CA ILE A 626 -10.20 18.27 -0.95
C ILE A 626 -9.58 19.07 0.20
N SER A 627 -9.29 18.40 1.32
CA SER A 627 -8.67 19.03 2.49
C SER A 627 -7.66 18.12 3.15
N ALA A 628 -6.42 18.61 3.33
CA ALA A 628 -5.36 17.95 4.07
C ALA A 628 -4.92 18.80 5.28
N GLY A 629 -4.79 18.18 6.45
CA GLY A 629 -4.18 18.79 7.63
C GLY A 629 -2.65 18.86 7.56
N GLY A 630 -2.05 18.20 6.56
CA GLY A 630 -0.65 18.32 6.15
C GLY A 630 -0.52 18.80 4.70
N GLU A 631 0.26 18.08 3.90
CA GLU A 631 0.55 18.39 2.49
C GLU A 631 -0.40 17.68 1.52
N ILE A 632 -0.50 18.21 0.29
CA ILE A 632 -1.13 17.50 -0.84
C ILE A 632 -0.06 17.26 -1.91
N PHE A 633 0.23 15.99 -2.17
CA PHE A 633 1.02 15.56 -3.31
C PHE A 633 0.15 14.77 -4.28
N ALA A 634 -0.04 15.28 -5.49
CA ALA A 634 -0.84 14.64 -6.52
C ALA A 634 0.01 14.46 -7.78
N GLY A 635 0.71 13.32 -7.88
CA GLY A 635 1.68 13.05 -8.95
C GLY A 635 1.10 13.12 -10.36
N GLY A 636 -0.17 12.74 -10.50
CA GLY A 636 -0.94 12.84 -11.74
C GLY A 636 -1.85 14.06 -11.83
N GLY A 637 -1.90 14.91 -10.79
CA GLY A 637 -2.62 16.20 -10.72
C GLY A 637 -3.92 16.23 -9.94
N ILE A 638 -4.48 17.43 -9.80
CA ILE A 638 -5.70 17.68 -9.03
C ILE A 638 -6.83 18.09 -9.97
N LEU A 639 -7.90 17.29 -10.01
CA LEU A 639 -9.07 17.56 -10.84
C LEU A 639 -10.32 17.66 -9.98
N THR A 640 -10.85 18.88 -9.89
CA THR A 640 -12.13 19.14 -9.20
C THR A 640 -13.01 20.03 -10.07
N SER A 641 -14.13 20.53 -9.52
CA SER A 641 -14.91 21.55 -10.22
C SER A 641 -14.47 22.97 -9.87
N GLY A 642 -14.87 23.94 -10.70
CA GLY A 642 -14.71 25.37 -10.41
C GLY A 642 -15.46 25.87 -9.16
N ALA A 643 -16.27 25.04 -8.51
CA ALA A 643 -16.93 25.33 -7.22
C ALA A 643 -16.21 24.69 -6.01
N SER A 644 -15.32 23.72 -6.25
CA SER A 644 -14.64 22.97 -5.21
C SER A 644 -13.46 23.73 -4.61
N ARG A 645 -13.16 23.45 -3.34
CA ARG A 645 -12.01 23.98 -2.61
C ARG A 645 -10.96 22.89 -2.45
N VAL A 646 -9.70 23.25 -2.66
CA VAL A 646 -8.51 22.42 -2.41
C VAL A 646 -7.67 23.14 -1.38
N ILE A 647 -7.54 22.55 -0.19
CA ILE A 647 -6.89 23.18 0.96
C ILE A 647 -5.86 22.23 1.56
N ALA A 648 -4.62 22.70 1.72
CA ALA A 648 -3.58 22.04 2.49
C ALA A 648 -3.09 22.97 3.59
N ALA A 649 -2.88 22.47 4.81
CA ALA A 649 -2.19 23.25 5.84
C ALA A 649 -0.68 23.38 5.58
N GLY A 650 -0.10 22.42 4.86
CA GLY A 650 1.28 22.45 4.34
C GLY A 650 1.35 22.90 2.88
N ASP A 651 2.20 22.23 2.10
CA ASP A 651 2.46 22.49 0.69
C ASP A 651 1.44 21.77 -0.23
N ILE A 652 1.28 22.28 -1.45
CA ILE A 652 0.57 21.60 -2.54
C ILE A 652 1.50 21.41 -3.73
N THR A 653 1.69 20.18 -4.17
CA THR A 653 2.48 19.84 -5.36
C THR A 653 1.68 19.00 -6.34
N ALA A 654 1.59 19.47 -7.60
CA ALA A 654 0.87 18.79 -8.67
C ALA A 654 1.39 19.23 -10.05
N PRO A 655 1.31 18.40 -11.10
CA PRO A 655 1.62 18.85 -12.48
C PRO A 655 0.53 19.72 -13.11
N GLY A 656 -0.66 19.75 -12.51
CA GLY A 656 -1.76 20.59 -12.93
C GLY A 656 -2.91 20.56 -11.92
N VAL A 657 -3.67 21.65 -11.86
CA VAL A 657 -4.77 21.81 -10.91
C VAL A 657 -5.98 22.47 -11.57
N ILE A 658 -7.16 21.91 -11.32
CA ILE A 658 -8.46 22.56 -11.53
C ILE A 658 -9.19 22.65 -10.19
N ALA A 659 -9.48 23.87 -9.72
CA ALA A 659 -10.22 24.12 -8.49
C ALA A 659 -10.99 25.44 -8.55
N GLY A 660 -12.01 25.61 -7.72
CA GLY A 660 -12.57 26.94 -7.46
C GLY A 660 -11.62 27.78 -6.60
N THR A 661 -11.20 27.21 -5.46
CA THR A 661 -10.23 27.81 -4.53
C THR A 661 -9.07 26.84 -4.31
N LEU A 662 -7.85 27.35 -4.39
CA LEU A 662 -6.61 26.64 -4.09
C LEU A 662 -5.87 27.36 -2.96
N THR A 663 -5.64 26.68 -1.83
CA THR A 663 -5.02 27.28 -0.65
C THR A 663 -3.99 26.35 -0.03
N ALA A 664 -2.76 26.82 0.10
CA ALA A 664 -1.69 26.16 0.84
C ALA A 664 -1.28 27.03 2.03
N GLY A 665 -1.10 26.45 3.21
CA GLY A 665 -0.45 27.14 4.33
C GLY A 665 1.04 27.37 4.05
N GLY A 666 1.66 26.46 3.30
CA GLY A 666 3.02 26.58 2.78
C GLY A 666 3.06 27.07 1.32
N ASN A 667 3.81 26.37 0.48
CA ASN A 667 4.03 26.71 -0.93
C ASN A 667 3.11 25.94 -1.88
N ILE A 668 2.90 26.48 -3.08
CA ILE A 668 2.28 25.76 -4.19
C ILE A 668 3.33 25.54 -5.27
N THR A 669 3.52 24.30 -5.70
CA THR A 669 4.37 23.94 -6.83
C THR A 669 3.52 23.30 -7.92
N ILE A 670 3.51 23.94 -9.09
CA ILE A 670 2.90 23.41 -10.31
C ILE A 670 4.02 22.98 -11.25
N ASP A 671 4.28 21.67 -11.33
CA ASP A 671 5.41 21.11 -12.08
C ASP A 671 4.95 20.17 -13.20
N ASN A 672 4.87 20.71 -14.41
CA ASN A 672 4.50 19.96 -15.60
C ASN A 672 5.75 19.49 -16.39
N SER A 673 6.88 19.25 -15.73
CA SER A 673 8.09 18.67 -16.36
C SER A 673 7.83 17.27 -16.95
N VAL A 674 6.93 16.50 -16.33
CA VAL A 674 6.51 15.16 -16.79
C VAL A 674 5.40 15.18 -17.86
N ASN A 675 4.91 16.37 -18.26
CA ASN A 675 3.94 16.58 -19.35
C ASN A 675 2.65 15.73 -19.26
N GLN A 676 2.16 15.45 -18.04
CA GLN A 676 1.07 14.50 -17.82
C GLN A 676 -0.33 15.05 -18.10
N ILE A 677 -0.62 16.32 -17.80
CA ILE A 677 -1.99 16.89 -17.95
C ILE A 677 -2.04 18.14 -18.83
N GLY A 678 -0.98 18.96 -18.88
CA GLY A 678 -0.91 20.15 -19.74
C GLY A 678 -1.95 21.26 -19.46
N ILE A 679 -2.69 21.21 -18.34
CA ILE A 679 -3.72 22.19 -17.97
C ILE A 679 -3.18 23.43 -17.25
N GLY A 680 -2.02 23.31 -16.60
CA GLY A 680 -1.46 24.32 -15.71
C GLY A 680 -2.29 24.55 -14.43
N ALA A 681 -2.43 25.80 -14.00
CA ALA A 681 -3.19 26.14 -12.78
C ALA A 681 -4.48 26.90 -13.12
N VAL A 682 -5.61 26.19 -13.06
CA VAL A 682 -6.94 26.75 -13.30
C VAL A 682 -7.67 26.89 -11.96
N ALA A 683 -7.69 28.11 -11.41
CA ALA A 683 -8.41 28.41 -10.17
C ALA A 683 -8.91 29.85 -10.09
N ASN A 684 -10.04 30.08 -9.42
CA ASN A 684 -10.58 31.43 -9.24
C ASN A 684 -9.86 32.17 -8.11
N THR A 685 -9.41 31.45 -7.08
CA THR A 685 -8.66 32.02 -5.96
C THR A 685 -7.47 31.14 -5.62
N ILE A 686 -6.29 31.76 -5.52
CA ILE A 686 -5.03 31.11 -5.12
C ILE A 686 -4.47 31.86 -3.90
N THR A 687 -4.15 31.13 -2.84
CA THR A 687 -3.50 31.69 -1.64
C THR A 687 -2.38 30.76 -1.16
N ALA A 688 -1.17 31.28 -1.00
CA ALA A 688 -0.01 30.52 -0.54
C ALA A 688 1.10 31.44 -0.01
N SER A 689 2.10 30.87 0.66
CA SER A 689 3.34 31.58 1.00
C SER A 689 4.15 31.96 -0.24
N SER A 690 4.27 31.03 -1.20
CA SER A 690 4.82 31.27 -2.53
C SER A 690 4.19 30.32 -3.54
N ILE A 691 4.28 30.66 -4.84
CA ILE A 691 3.88 29.78 -5.93
C ILE A 691 4.99 29.66 -6.97
N SER A 692 5.34 28.43 -7.33
CA SER A 692 6.34 28.12 -8.35
C SER A 692 5.69 27.37 -9.52
N PHE A 693 5.98 27.84 -10.73
CA PHE A 693 5.57 27.23 -11.98
C PHE A 693 6.80 26.64 -12.68
N ILE A 694 6.81 25.33 -12.90
CA ILE A 694 7.87 24.62 -13.61
C ILE A 694 7.27 24.04 -14.88
N ASN A 695 7.76 24.49 -16.04
CA ASN A 695 7.28 24.08 -17.36
C ASN A 695 5.75 24.18 -17.54
N THR A 696 5.13 25.21 -16.95
CA THR A 696 3.68 25.41 -16.94
C THR A 696 3.29 26.42 -18.00
N SER A 697 2.36 26.06 -18.89
CA SER A 697 1.99 26.90 -20.04
C SER A 697 0.92 27.95 -19.72
N ARG A 698 0.05 27.70 -18.73
CA ARG A 698 -1.15 28.52 -18.50
C ARG A 698 -1.54 28.60 -17.03
N VAL A 699 -1.97 29.80 -16.63
CA VAL A 699 -2.63 30.07 -15.35
C VAL A 699 -3.90 30.87 -15.63
N GLY A 700 -4.99 30.64 -14.90
CA GLY A 700 -6.19 31.46 -15.08
C GLY A 700 -7.38 30.98 -14.27
N PRO A 701 -8.50 31.73 -14.32
CA PRO A 701 -9.74 31.35 -13.66
C PRO A 701 -10.50 30.25 -14.41
N ASN A 702 -11.49 29.68 -13.73
CA ASN A 702 -12.52 28.89 -14.38
C ASN A 702 -13.44 29.80 -15.22
N TYR A 703 -14.17 29.21 -16.17
CA TYR A 703 -15.13 29.93 -17.01
C TYR A 703 -16.56 29.73 -16.51
N VAL A 704 -17.35 30.82 -16.48
CA VAL A 704 -18.78 30.76 -16.17
C VAL A 704 -19.55 30.37 -17.43
N GLY A 705 -20.37 29.32 -17.36
CA GLY A 705 -21.28 28.98 -18.46
C GLY A 705 -22.52 28.23 -17.99
N ASN A 706 -23.67 28.89 -18.01
CA ASN A 706 -24.98 28.24 -18.07
C ASN A 706 -25.93 29.07 -18.97
N GLY A 707 -26.60 28.42 -19.93
CA GLY A 707 -27.57 29.05 -20.84
C GLY A 707 -26.99 30.03 -21.88
N ASN A 708 -27.81 31.01 -22.30
CA ASN A 708 -27.52 32.01 -23.34
C ASN A 708 -26.52 33.11 -22.91
N ASN A 709 -25.84 32.96 -21.77
CA ASN A 709 -24.90 33.95 -21.27
C ASN A 709 -23.51 33.78 -21.91
N PRO A 710 -22.77 34.87 -22.17
CA PRO A 710 -21.44 34.82 -22.76
C PRO A 710 -20.43 34.22 -21.78
N PHE A 711 -19.64 33.24 -22.23
CA PHE A 711 -18.62 32.53 -21.43
C PHE A 711 -17.48 33.49 -21.01
N SER A 712 -17.74 34.26 -19.96
CA SER A 712 -16.76 35.13 -19.32
C SER A 712 -16.04 34.34 -18.22
N PRO A 713 -14.73 34.57 -18.01
CA PRO A 713 -14.00 33.99 -16.89
C PRO A 713 -14.54 34.49 -15.55
N HIS A 714 -14.43 33.67 -14.50
CA HIS A 714 -14.63 34.10 -13.12
C HIS A 714 -13.58 35.16 -12.71
N ASP A 715 -13.87 35.90 -11.64
CA ASP A 715 -12.88 36.73 -10.97
C ASP A 715 -11.69 35.86 -10.53
N PHE A 716 -10.48 36.29 -10.88
CA PHE A 716 -9.23 35.66 -10.52
C PHE A 716 -8.54 36.48 -9.44
N THR A 717 -8.27 35.88 -8.28
CA THR A 717 -7.48 36.50 -7.21
C THR A 717 -6.33 35.60 -6.80
N MET A 718 -5.10 36.10 -6.89
CA MET A 718 -3.91 35.42 -6.36
C MET A 718 -3.31 36.28 -5.24
N THR A 719 -3.14 35.70 -4.05
CA THR A 719 -2.46 36.33 -2.92
C THR A 719 -1.30 35.45 -2.45
N VAL A 720 -0.08 35.88 -2.75
CA VAL A 720 1.15 35.11 -2.48
C VAL A 720 2.28 36.00 -1.98
N GLY A 721 3.28 35.44 -1.31
CA GLY A 721 4.51 36.17 -0.99
C GLY A 721 5.36 36.43 -2.24
N SER A 722 5.49 35.43 -3.10
CA SER A 722 6.30 35.46 -4.32
C SER A 722 5.75 34.53 -5.39
N ILE A 723 6.06 34.85 -6.65
CA ILE A 723 5.81 34.02 -7.83
C ILE A 723 7.18 33.70 -8.43
N SER A 724 7.36 32.50 -8.98
CA SER A 724 8.52 32.16 -9.79
C SER A 724 8.14 31.22 -10.91
N SER A 725 8.76 31.38 -12.07
CA SER A 725 8.58 30.48 -13.21
C SER A 725 9.92 29.98 -13.73
N SER A 726 9.99 28.73 -14.16
CA SER A 726 11.22 28.12 -14.70
C SER A 726 10.94 27.04 -15.74
N GLY A 727 11.96 26.72 -16.54
CA GLY A 727 11.84 25.77 -17.65
C GLY A 727 11.36 26.42 -18.95
N PRO A 728 11.14 25.62 -20.02
CA PRO A 728 10.83 26.14 -21.34
C PRO A 728 9.40 26.69 -21.47
N GLY A 729 8.49 26.26 -20.61
CA GLY A 729 7.13 26.82 -20.49
C GLY A 729 7.03 27.82 -19.36
N ILE A 730 7.07 29.12 -19.69
CA ILE A 730 6.66 30.21 -18.79
C ILE A 730 5.17 30.48 -18.99
N PRO A 731 4.36 30.56 -17.91
CA PRO A 731 2.92 30.60 -18.04
C PRO A 731 2.41 31.93 -18.60
N ILE A 732 1.36 31.86 -19.41
CA ILE A 732 0.49 33.00 -19.70
C ILE A 732 -0.61 33.04 -18.64
N LEU A 733 -0.79 34.17 -17.97
CA LEU A 733 -1.96 34.40 -17.13
C LEU A 733 -3.12 34.84 -18.02
N PHE A 734 -4.03 33.91 -18.27
CA PHE A 734 -5.12 34.06 -19.23
C PHE A 734 -6.44 34.30 -18.53
N GLY A 735 -7.01 35.48 -18.74
CA GLY A 735 -8.34 35.90 -18.31
C GLY A 735 -9.16 36.51 -19.44
N SER A 736 -8.89 36.17 -20.71
CA SER A 736 -9.70 36.66 -21.83
C SER A 736 -11.06 35.96 -21.91
N GLY A 737 -12.09 36.70 -22.32
CA GLY A 737 -13.42 36.16 -22.61
C GLY A 737 -13.42 35.24 -23.83
N LEU A 738 -14.30 34.22 -23.85
CA LEU A 738 -14.41 33.35 -25.01
C LEU A 738 -15.12 34.04 -26.18
N ASN A 739 -14.74 33.69 -27.39
CA ASN A 739 -15.38 34.17 -28.63
C ASN A 739 -16.84 33.70 -28.71
N ALA A 740 -17.70 34.48 -29.37
CA ALA A 740 -19.07 34.07 -29.63
C ALA A 740 -19.13 32.81 -30.51
N ASN A 741 -19.90 31.80 -30.11
CA ASN A 741 -20.05 30.54 -30.85
C ASN A 741 -21.23 30.64 -31.84
N VAL A 742 -21.01 30.20 -33.08
CA VAL A 742 -21.97 30.32 -34.20
C VAL A 742 -22.98 29.17 -34.22
N GLY A 743 -22.73 28.07 -33.48
CA GLY A 743 -23.57 26.86 -33.47
C GLY A 743 -24.04 26.38 -32.09
N GLY A 744 -23.87 27.18 -31.03
CA GLY A 744 -24.27 26.86 -29.65
C GLY A 744 -25.21 27.90 -29.02
N SER A 745 -25.62 27.69 -27.77
CA SER A 745 -26.56 28.57 -27.05
C SER A 745 -26.02 30.00 -26.79
N SER A 746 -24.70 30.22 -26.86
CA SER A 746 -24.07 31.52 -26.57
C SER A 746 -23.88 32.39 -27.83
N ILE A 747 -24.87 33.22 -28.13
CA ILE A 747 -24.81 34.17 -29.26
C ILE A 747 -23.98 35.44 -28.98
N HIS A 748 -23.49 35.65 -27.76
CA HIS A 748 -22.71 36.84 -27.35
C HIS A 748 -21.27 36.46 -26.98
N ALA A 749 -20.32 37.38 -27.20
CA ALA A 749 -18.92 37.21 -26.81
C ALA A 749 -18.70 37.44 -25.31
N GLY A 750 -17.81 36.65 -24.69
CA GLY A 750 -17.35 36.79 -23.31
C GLY A 750 -16.63 38.11 -23.05
N ASN A 751 -16.82 38.71 -21.87
CA ASN A 751 -15.98 39.85 -21.45
C ASN A 751 -14.64 39.34 -20.93
N GLY A 752 -13.61 40.18 -20.99
CA GLY A 752 -12.37 39.96 -20.26
C GLY A 752 -12.61 39.92 -18.75
N GLY A 753 -11.86 39.06 -18.06
CA GLY A 753 -12.00 38.81 -16.64
C GLY A 753 -11.40 39.90 -15.77
N LYS A 754 -11.72 39.81 -14.47
CA LYS A 754 -11.06 40.60 -13.44
C LYS A 754 -9.95 39.78 -12.80
N ILE A 755 -8.70 40.19 -13.03
CA ILE A 755 -7.48 39.63 -12.47
C ILE A 755 -7.00 40.55 -11.34
N THR A 756 -6.78 39.98 -10.16
CA THR A 756 -6.19 40.66 -9.00
C THR A 756 -4.99 39.87 -8.50
N LEU A 757 -3.79 40.46 -8.56
CA LEU A 757 -2.55 39.89 -8.04
C LEU A 757 -2.09 40.70 -6.82
N ASN A 758 -1.95 40.04 -5.67
CA ASN A 758 -1.42 40.62 -4.44
C ASN A 758 -0.14 39.88 -4.06
N ILE A 759 1.01 40.50 -4.31
CA ILE A 759 2.34 39.92 -4.05
C ILE A 759 2.93 40.63 -2.83
N THR A 760 2.98 39.94 -1.70
CA THR A 760 3.17 40.57 -0.39
C THR A 760 4.62 40.72 0.05
N ARG A 761 5.56 40.04 -0.62
CA ARG A 761 7.00 40.09 -0.29
C ARG A 761 7.87 40.53 -1.47
N ASP A 762 7.68 39.93 -2.64
CA ASP A 762 8.55 40.12 -3.81
C ASP A 762 7.89 41.03 -4.88
N GLY A 763 8.51 41.07 -6.07
CA GLY A 763 8.06 41.81 -7.24
C GLY A 763 7.23 40.97 -8.22
N LEU A 764 6.97 41.53 -9.40
CA LEU A 764 6.38 40.84 -10.55
C LEU A 764 7.19 41.13 -11.81
N ILE A 765 7.53 40.11 -12.58
CA ILE A 765 8.15 40.24 -13.90
C ILE A 765 7.23 39.63 -14.96
N ILE A 766 6.82 40.44 -15.93
CA ILE A 766 6.08 39.99 -17.12
C ILE A 766 7.02 40.04 -18.32
N GLY A 767 7.48 38.89 -18.80
CA GLY A 767 8.54 38.77 -19.81
C GLY A 767 8.81 37.32 -20.20
N GLY A 768 9.55 37.10 -21.29
CA GLY A 768 9.84 35.75 -21.79
C GLY A 768 10.59 34.83 -20.82
N GLU A 769 11.26 35.40 -19.81
CA GLU A 769 11.92 34.69 -18.70
C GLU A 769 11.42 35.18 -17.32
N GLY A 770 10.23 35.81 -17.28
CA GLY A 770 9.63 36.36 -16.07
C GLY A 770 8.73 35.38 -15.31
N ASP A 771 7.97 35.91 -14.36
CA ASP A 771 6.94 35.15 -13.62
C ASP A 771 5.79 34.74 -14.54
N PHE A 772 5.40 35.62 -15.46
CA PHE A 772 4.48 35.34 -16.55
C PHE A 772 5.05 35.79 -17.89
N ALA A 773 4.79 35.04 -18.95
CA ALA A 773 5.17 35.42 -20.30
C ALA A 773 4.35 36.63 -20.81
N SER A 774 3.08 36.67 -20.43
CA SER A 774 2.15 37.77 -20.65
C SER A 774 0.93 37.64 -19.73
N ILE A 775 0.18 38.73 -19.59
CA ILE A 775 -1.17 38.72 -18.99
C ILE A 775 -2.16 39.18 -20.06
N THR A 776 -3.22 38.41 -20.28
CA THR A 776 -4.28 38.75 -21.22
C THR A 776 -5.64 38.73 -20.53
N ALA A 777 -6.41 39.79 -20.68
CA ALA A 777 -7.76 39.96 -20.13
C ALA A 777 -8.67 40.60 -21.17
N ASP A 778 -8.59 40.13 -22.41
CA ASP A 778 -9.32 40.71 -23.53
C ASP A 778 -10.78 40.28 -23.59
N GLY A 779 -11.61 41.09 -24.24
CA GLY A 779 -12.93 40.66 -24.68
C GLY A 779 -12.86 39.56 -25.76
N GLY A 780 -13.86 38.69 -25.78
CA GLY A 780 -14.04 37.68 -26.82
C GLY A 780 -14.43 38.30 -28.16
N ALA A 781 -14.06 37.63 -29.25
CA ALA A 781 -14.41 38.05 -30.60
C ALA A 781 -15.91 37.92 -30.90
N SER A 782 -16.43 38.85 -31.71
CA SER A 782 -17.78 38.78 -32.29
C SER A 782 -17.93 37.58 -33.24
N GLY A 783 -19.11 36.96 -33.30
CA GLY A 783 -19.39 35.84 -34.21
C GLY A 783 -19.40 36.24 -35.69
N VAL A 784 -19.23 35.26 -36.59
CA VAL A 784 -19.06 35.52 -38.04
C VAL A 784 -20.36 35.77 -38.84
N ASN A 785 -21.54 35.50 -38.24
CA ASN A 785 -22.85 35.41 -38.92
C ASN A 785 -23.93 36.43 -38.46
N GLY A 786 -23.56 37.60 -37.95
CA GLY A 786 -24.52 38.66 -37.63
C GLY A 786 -23.90 39.82 -36.84
N PRO A 787 -24.65 40.90 -36.56
CA PRO A 787 -24.17 42.02 -35.75
C PRO A 787 -24.08 41.60 -34.28
N VAL A 788 -22.99 40.91 -33.92
CA VAL A 788 -22.66 40.58 -32.54
C VAL A 788 -21.64 41.58 -32.03
N THR A 789 -21.87 42.18 -30.86
CA THR A 789 -20.87 43.03 -30.20
C THR A 789 -19.68 42.20 -29.74
N ALA A 790 -18.47 42.75 -29.85
CA ALA A 790 -17.31 42.16 -29.18
C ALA A 790 -17.46 42.27 -27.65
N GLY A 791 -16.79 41.37 -26.95
CA GLY A 791 -16.70 41.43 -25.49
C GLY A 791 -15.93 42.67 -25.03
N ASN A 792 -16.24 43.13 -23.82
CA ASN A 792 -15.51 44.22 -23.16
C ASN A 792 -14.10 43.75 -22.76
N GLY A 793 -13.14 44.67 -22.71
CA GLY A 793 -11.85 44.45 -22.06
C GLY A 793 -11.99 44.24 -20.55
N GLY A 794 -11.06 43.49 -19.98
CA GLY A 794 -11.06 43.09 -18.57
C GLY A 794 -10.38 44.09 -17.64
N ILE A 795 -10.21 43.67 -16.39
CA ILE A 795 -9.56 44.46 -15.33
C ILE A 795 -8.35 43.69 -14.82
N VAL A 796 -7.17 44.29 -14.85
CA VAL A 796 -5.94 43.74 -14.26
C VAL A 796 -5.47 44.67 -13.15
N ASN A 797 -5.54 44.21 -11.90
CA ASN A 797 -5.01 44.92 -10.74
C ASN A 797 -3.82 44.15 -10.18
N VAL A 798 -2.66 44.79 -10.11
CA VAL A 798 -1.44 44.22 -9.51
C VAL A 798 -1.01 45.12 -8.36
N THR A 799 -0.84 44.53 -7.19
CA THR A 799 -0.19 45.17 -6.04
C THR A 799 0.99 44.31 -5.62
N ALA A 800 2.20 44.87 -5.65
CA ALA A 800 3.43 44.18 -5.25
C ALA A 800 4.19 44.94 -4.17
N ALA A 801 4.84 44.21 -3.26
CA ALA A 801 5.77 44.77 -2.28
C ALA A 801 7.07 45.23 -2.94
N GLY A 802 7.60 44.41 -3.86
CA GLY A 802 8.79 44.66 -4.66
C GLY A 802 8.53 45.31 -6.02
N PRO A 803 9.52 45.28 -6.92
CA PRO A 803 9.44 45.96 -8.21
C PRO A 803 8.48 45.26 -9.19
N ILE A 804 7.81 46.03 -10.05
CA ILE A 804 6.99 45.48 -11.14
C ILE A 804 7.71 45.80 -12.46
N THR A 805 7.99 44.78 -13.27
CA THR A 805 8.67 44.91 -14.56
C THR A 805 7.81 44.35 -15.68
N ILE A 806 7.56 45.16 -16.72
CA ILE A 806 6.74 44.81 -17.89
C ILE A 806 7.63 44.85 -19.15
N ASP A 807 8.18 43.69 -19.50
CA ASP A 807 9.06 43.49 -20.66
C ASP A 807 8.37 42.74 -21.82
N SER A 808 7.14 42.30 -21.60
CA SER A 808 6.25 41.70 -22.61
C SER A 808 4.87 42.37 -22.57
N THR A 809 4.07 42.08 -23.58
CA THR A 809 2.75 42.70 -23.77
C THR A 809 1.79 42.34 -22.63
N LEU A 810 1.06 43.35 -22.15
CA LEU A 810 -0.08 43.22 -21.25
C LEU A 810 -1.33 43.78 -21.94
N GLU A 811 -2.33 42.93 -22.15
CA GLU A 811 -3.54 43.26 -22.92
C GLU A 811 -4.81 43.09 -22.08
N ALA A 812 -5.68 44.10 -22.11
CA ALA A 812 -7.02 44.07 -21.52
C ALA A 812 -7.99 44.88 -22.39
N THR A 813 -7.96 44.67 -23.71
CA THR A 813 -8.74 45.47 -24.68
C THR A 813 -10.02 44.76 -25.13
N THR A 814 -10.87 45.45 -25.87
CA THR A 814 -12.09 44.89 -26.47
C THR A 814 -11.77 43.71 -27.39
N GLY A 815 -12.72 42.81 -27.60
CA GLY A 815 -12.58 41.70 -28.53
C GLY A 815 -12.55 42.09 -30.01
N LEU A 816 -12.19 41.12 -30.86
CA LEU A 816 -12.16 41.31 -32.31
C LEU A 816 -13.57 41.49 -32.89
N LEU A 817 -13.70 42.45 -33.80
CA LEU A 817 -14.91 42.77 -34.57
C LEU A 817 -14.69 42.54 -36.06
N LYS A 818 -15.70 42.01 -36.75
CA LYS A 818 -15.69 41.91 -38.21
C LYS A 818 -16.01 43.26 -38.86
N SER A 819 -15.29 43.62 -39.91
CA SER A 819 -15.65 44.78 -40.74
C SER A 819 -16.96 44.51 -41.50
N PRO A 820 -17.91 45.47 -41.64
CA PRO A 820 -17.80 46.90 -41.33
C PRO A 820 -18.48 47.35 -40.02
N TYR A 821 -18.72 46.44 -39.07
CA TYR A 821 -19.50 46.78 -37.86
C TYR A 821 -18.84 47.87 -37.00
N SER A 822 -19.63 48.83 -36.51
CA SER A 822 -19.19 49.96 -35.67
C SER A 822 -18.37 49.52 -34.45
N PRO A 823 -17.48 50.38 -33.92
CA PRO A 823 -16.74 50.09 -32.69
C PRO A 823 -17.68 49.60 -31.56
N SER A 824 -17.27 48.55 -30.86
CA SER A 824 -18.06 47.94 -29.78
C SER A 824 -17.16 47.36 -28.68
N GLY A 825 -17.76 47.07 -27.54
CA GLY A 825 -17.06 46.64 -26.33
C GLY A 825 -16.34 47.81 -25.65
N GLU A 826 -16.44 47.81 -24.33
CA GLU A 826 -15.76 48.76 -23.45
C GLU A 826 -14.26 48.45 -23.42
N GLY A 827 -13.40 49.49 -23.33
CA GLY A 827 -11.98 49.29 -23.01
C GLY A 827 -11.82 48.74 -21.59
N GLY A 828 -10.69 48.08 -21.32
CA GLY A 828 -10.39 47.53 -20.00
C GLY A 828 -9.62 48.48 -19.09
N THR A 829 -9.11 47.93 -17.99
CA THR A 829 -8.35 48.67 -16.98
C THR A 829 -7.13 47.88 -16.54
N VAL A 830 -5.98 48.55 -16.42
CA VAL A 830 -4.73 48.00 -15.89
C VAL A 830 -4.21 48.93 -14.81
N ASN A 831 -4.19 48.46 -13.56
CA ASN A 831 -3.63 49.19 -12.42
C ASN A 831 -2.43 48.43 -11.85
N LEU A 832 -1.25 49.04 -11.87
CA LEU A 832 -0.03 48.50 -11.31
C LEU A 832 0.40 49.37 -10.13
N THR A 833 0.51 48.77 -8.94
CA THR A 833 0.94 49.44 -7.72
C THR A 833 2.14 48.70 -7.11
N SER A 834 3.32 49.30 -7.15
CA SER A 834 4.44 48.87 -6.30
C SER A 834 4.43 49.72 -5.03
N THR A 835 4.31 49.07 -3.87
CA THR A 835 4.09 49.78 -2.61
C THR A 835 5.32 50.54 -2.14
N ASN A 836 6.52 49.98 -2.30
CA ASN A 836 7.78 50.58 -1.85
C ASN A 836 8.93 50.48 -2.86
N ASP A 837 8.67 50.03 -4.10
CA ASP A 837 9.71 49.85 -5.12
C ASP A 837 9.28 50.34 -6.51
N SER A 838 10.11 50.10 -7.52
CA SER A 838 9.96 50.67 -8.86
C SER A 838 8.93 49.94 -9.72
N ILE A 839 8.32 50.68 -10.65
CA ILE A 839 7.64 50.12 -11.82
C ILE A 839 8.50 50.41 -13.06
N ASN A 840 8.90 49.37 -13.80
CA ASN A 840 9.64 49.47 -15.05
C ASN A 840 8.77 48.93 -16.19
N VAL A 841 8.60 49.70 -17.27
CA VAL A 841 7.86 49.27 -18.46
C VAL A 841 8.74 49.45 -19.68
N SER A 842 9.02 48.37 -20.38
CA SER A 842 9.76 48.36 -21.64
C SER A 842 8.96 47.86 -22.84
N SER A 843 7.76 47.35 -22.60
CA SER A 843 6.85 46.82 -23.62
C SER A 843 5.48 47.51 -23.62
N ARG A 844 4.50 46.92 -24.33
CA ARG A 844 3.16 47.47 -24.52
C ARG A 844 2.21 47.12 -23.38
N ILE A 845 1.46 48.11 -22.91
CA ILE A 845 0.24 47.94 -22.12
C ILE A 845 -0.91 48.53 -22.95
N GLN A 846 -1.88 47.70 -23.34
CA GLN A 846 -3.00 48.13 -24.18
C GLN A 846 -4.36 47.77 -23.55
N VAL A 847 -5.20 48.80 -23.37
CA VAL A 847 -6.51 48.69 -22.70
C VAL A 847 -7.68 49.06 -23.61
N SER A 848 -7.42 49.69 -24.75
CA SER A 848 -8.40 49.88 -25.82
C SER A 848 -7.70 49.96 -27.18
N SER A 849 -8.43 49.67 -28.25
CA SER A 849 -7.87 49.49 -29.59
C SER A 849 -8.65 50.26 -30.66
N ALA A 850 -7.93 50.68 -31.70
CA ALA A 850 -8.44 51.40 -32.86
C ALA A 850 -7.78 50.87 -34.14
N ASP A 851 -7.91 49.56 -34.38
CA ASP A 851 -7.25 48.88 -35.50
C ASP A 851 -7.72 49.42 -36.87
N PRO A 852 -6.81 49.54 -37.85
CA PRO A 852 -7.10 50.15 -39.15
C PRO A 852 -8.09 49.33 -40.00
N GLU A 853 -8.72 49.99 -40.98
CA GLU A 853 -9.78 49.40 -41.84
C GLU A 853 -9.34 48.22 -42.73
N ALA A 854 -8.04 48.02 -42.94
CA ALA A 854 -7.52 47.01 -43.85
C ALA A 854 -7.73 45.55 -43.38
N ALA A 855 -8.06 45.32 -42.10
CA ALA A 855 -8.21 43.97 -41.53
C ALA A 855 -9.68 43.49 -41.55
N SER A 856 -9.88 42.23 -41.93
CA SER A 856 -11.21 41.58 -41.95
C SER A 856 -11.79 41.35 -40.55
N LEU A 857 -10.93 41.09 -39.57
CA LEU A 857 -11.19 41.09 -38.12
C LEU A 857 -10.26 42.11 -37.45
N ARG A 858 -10.82 43.03 -36.67
CA ARG A 858 -10.09 44.16 -36.09
C ARG A 858 -10.64 44.54 -34.71
N ARG A 859 -9.80 45.01 -33.79
CA ARG A 859 -10.23 45.51 -32.48
C ARG A 859 -10.57 47.00 -32.56
N ARG A 860 -11.82 47.36 -32.29
CA ARG A 860 -12.29 48.76 -32.23
C ARG A 860 -13.15 48.99 -31.01
N SER A 861 -12.57 49.58 -29.97
CA SER A 861 -13.26 49.84 -28.70
C SER A 861 -14.30 50.94 -28.85
N ALA A 862 -15.45 50.79 -28.19
CA ALA A 862 -16.48 51.84 -28.14
C ALA A 862 -16.15 52.95 -27.13
N ARG A 863 -15.33 52.65 -26.11
CA ARG A 863 -14.82 53.58 -25.09
C ARG A 863 -13.34 53.32 -24.83
N GLY A 864 -12.60 54.36 -24.44
CA GLY A 864 -11.20 54.21 -24.06
C GLY A 864 -11.03 53.48 -22.72
N GLY A 865 -9.90 52.81 -22.54
CA GLY A 865 -9.57 52.09 -21.31
C GLY A 865 -8.73 52.92 -20.33
N ASN A 866 -8.42 52.34 -19.17
CA ASN A 866 -7.65 53.01 -18.12
C ASN A 866 -6.32 52.30 -17.83
N ILE A 867 -5.22 53.05 -17.79
CA ILE A 867 -3.91 52.58 -17.31
C ILE A 867 -3.55 53.41 -16.09
N GLY A 868 -3.20 52.76 -14.98
CA GLY A 868 -2.78 53.39 -13.73
C GLY A 868 -1.46 52.79 -13.24
N LEU A 869 -0.41 53.60 -13.12
CA LEU A 869 0.87 53.21 -12.55
C LEU A 869 1.11 53.98 -11.25
N LYS A 870 1.38 53.28 -10.15
CA LYS A 870 1.67 53.89 -8.85
C LYS A 870 2.91 53.27 -8.20
N SER A 871 3.87 54.09 -7.81
CA SER A 871 5.03 53.66 -7.02
C SER A 871 5.20 54.49 -5.75
N GLY A 872 5.48 53.79 -4.65
CA GLY A 872 5.87 54.37 -3.36
C GLY A 872 7.37 54.34 -3.09
N LYS A 873 8.23 54.01 -4.08
CA LYS A 873 9.69 53.95 -3.88
C LYS A 873 10.23 55.25 -3.30
N PRO A 874 10.93 55.25 -2.15
CA PRO A 874 11.26 56.48 -1.43
C PRO A 874 12.29 57.39 -2.13
N ASN A 875 13.23 56.79 -2.87
CA ASN A 875 14.34 57.45 -3.54
C ASN A 875 14.76 56.70 -4.82
N GLY A 876 15.52 57.36 -5.71
CA GLY A 876 15.88 56.81 -7.01
C GLY A 876 14.70 56.76 -7.98
N VAL A 877 14.79 55.95 -9.03
CA VAL A 877 13.74 55.85 -10.06
C VAL A 877 12.57 54.99 -9.56
N ALA A 878 11.43 55.63 -9.31
CA ALA A 878 10.19 55.00 -8.86
C ALA A 878 9.35 54.46 -10.01
N ILE A 879 9.30 55.19 -11.13
CA ILE A 879 8.63 54.73 -12.35
C ILE A 879 9.55 55.01 -13.52
N ASN A 880 9.80 53.99 -14.34
CA ASN A 880 10.63 54.08 -15.54
C ASN A 880 9.84 53.56 -16.74
N LEU A 881 9.53 54.43 -17.69
CA LEU A 881 9.08 54.03 -19.02
C LEU A 881 10.27 54.14 -19.98
N SER A 882 10.66 53.03 -20.59
CA SER A 882 11.73 53.03 -21.59
C SER A 882 11.29 53.72 -22.90
N ASN A 883 12.22 53.91 -23.83
CA ASN A 883 11.89 54.45 -25.15
C ASN A 883 11.10 53.48 -26.05
N THR A 884 11.02 52.19 -25.70
CA THR A 884 10.20 51.19 -26.41
C THR A 884 8.85 50.93 -25.76
N SER A 885 8.57 51.54 -24.60
CA SER A 885 7.29 51.35 -23.93
C SER A 885 6.13 51.97 -24.70
N GLU A 886 4.98 51.31 -24.69
CA GLU A 886 3.74 51.83 -25.27
C GLU A 886 2.60 51.72 -24.26
N LEU A 887 2.09 52.85 -23.78
CA LEU A 887 0.88 52.90 -22.95
C LEU A 887 -0.31 53.34 -23.81
N LEU A 888 -1.19 52.41 -24.15
CA LEU A 888 -2.16 52.57 -25.23
C LEU A 888 -3.61 52.44 -24.72
N SER A 889 -4.30 53.57 -24.68
CA SER A 889 -5.77 53.67 -24.61
C SER A 889 -6.27 54.31 -25.91
N LEU A 890 -6.26 53.52 -26.99
CA LEU A 890 -6.60 53.98 -28.33
C LEU A 890 -8.11 54.00 -28.57
N LEU A 891 -8.58 54.90 -29.42
CA LEU A 891 -10.00 55.05 -29.72
C LEU A 891 -10.24 55.53 -31.15
N ASP A 892 -11.01 54.75 -31.91
CA ASP A 892 -11.40 55.11 -33.29
C ASP A 892 -12.23 56.40 -33.28
N ALA A 893 -12.08 57.24 -34.31
CA ALA A 893 -12.83 58.50 -34.41
C ALA A 893 -14.36 58.28 -34.39
N ALA A 894 -14.83 57.14 -34.89
CA ALA A 894 -16.23 56.75 -34.89
C ALA A 894 -16.72 56.14 -33.56
N ALA A 895 -15.86 55.98 -32.55
CA ALA A 895 -16.25 55.36 -31.29
C ALA A 895 -17.21 56.27 -30.48
N PRO A 896 -18.31 55.73 -29.94
CA PRO A 896 -19.39 56.55 -29.37
C PRO A 896 -19.14 57.07 -27.94
N GLY A 897 -18.29 56.44 -27.15
CA GLY A 897 -18.08 56.82 -25.74
C GLY A 897 -16.81 57.63 -25.49
N PRO A 898 -16.58 58.08 -24.25
CA PRO A 898 -15.43 58.90 -23.89
C PRO A 898 -14.08 58.23 -24.17
N GLY A 899 -13.04 59.07 -24.29
CA GLY A 899 -11.66 58.64 -24.26
C GLY A 899 -11.26 58.04 -22.91
N GLY A 900 -10.12 57.36 -22.92
CA GLY A 900 -9.60 56.67 -21.74
C GLY A 900 -8.65 57.54 -20.92
N LYS A 901 -7.96 56.91 -19.97
CA LYS A 901 -7.07 57.60 -19.05
C LYS A 901 -5.76 56.86 -18.85
N VAL A 902 -4.64 57.57 -18.89
CA VAL A 902 -3.34 57.10 -18.41
C VAL A 902 -2.94 57.93 -17.20
N THR A 903 -2.77 57.29 -16.04
CA THR A 903 -2.33 57.92 -14.80
C THR A 903 -0.99 57.35 -14.37
N ILE A 904 -0.03 58.22 -14.07
CA ILE A 904 1.28 57.83 -13.54
C ILE A 904 1.50 58.62 -12.25
N LEU A 905 1.72 57.92 -11.13
CA LEU A 905 1.82 58.53 -9.81
C LEU A 905 3.02 57.98 -9.03
N ALA A 906 4.03 58.83 -8.83
CA ALA A 906 5.13 58.56 -7.91
C ALA A 906 4.92 59.32 -6.60
N THR A 907 5.21 58.68 -5.46
CA THR A 907 4.89 59.25 -4.13
C THR A 907 6.06 59.32 -3.15
N GLY A 908 7.22 58.75 -3.47
CA GLY A 908 8.39 58.78 -2.58
C GLY A 908 8.97 60.17 -2.38
N GLY A 909 9.56 60.46 -1.21
CA GLY A 909 9.98 61.83 -0.85
C GLY A 909 11.00 62.48 -1.78
N SER A 910 11.87 61.68 -2.43
CA SER A 910 12.96 62.16 -3.31
C SER A 910 13.15 61.27 -4.55
N SER A 911 12.10 60.57 -4.96
CA SER A 911 12.13 59.69 -6.13
C SER A 911 11.98 60.43 -7.45
N THR A 912 12.17 59.69 -8.54
CA THR A 912 12.02 60.16 -9.92
C THR A 912 11.01 59.30 -10.67
N ALA A 913 10.11 59.93 -11.43
CA ALA A 913 9.39 59.30 -12.53
C ALA A 913 10.08 59.65 -13.85
N ASP A 914 10.69 58.69 -14.51
CA ASP A 914 11.43 58.82 -15.78
C ASP A 914 10.59 58.25 -16.93
N ILE A 915 10.08 59.12 -17.81
CA ILE A 915 9.00 58.82 -18.73
C ILE A 915 9.45 59.06 -20.18
N LYS A 916 9.60 57.97 -20.95
CA LYS A 916 9.93 57.99 -22.39
C LYS A 916 8.92 57.14 -23.16
N GLY A 917 9.16 56.95 -24.46
CA GLY A 917 8.36 56.08 -25.31
C GLY A 917 7.01 56.70 -25.67
N LYS A 918 6.02 55.86 -25.94
CA LYS A 918 4.71 56.29 -26.45
C LYS A 918 3.63 56.22 -25.39
N ILE A 919 2.84 57.28 -25.26
CA ILE A 919 1.63 57.32 -24.43
C ILE A 919 0.48 57.90 -25.25
N ALA A 920 -0.57 57.11 -25.47
CA ALA A 920 -1.73 57.53 -26.23
C ALA A 920 -3.02 57.32 -25.42
N ALA A 921 -3.77 58.39 -25.18
CA ALA A 921 -5.09 58.38 -24.56
C ALA A 921 -6.07 59.18 -25.44
N ASP A 922 -6.50 58.56 -26.55
CA ASP A 922 -7.29 59.24 -27.57
C ASP A 922 -8.60 59.78 -27.00
N ARG A 923 -8.86 61.07 -27.24
CA ARG A 923 -10.01 61.82 -26.68
C ARG A 923 -10.07 61.79 -25.14
N GLY A 924 -8.94 61.50 -24.50
CA GLY A 924 -8.83 61.16 -23.08
C GLY A 924 -7.77 61.99 -22.35
N THR A 925 -7.33 61.49 -21.19
CA THR A 925 -6.40 62.23 -20.31
C THR A 925 -5.11 61.44 -20.04
N ILE A 926 -3.97 62.12 -20.15
CA ILE A 926 -2.69 61.70 -19.57
C ILE A 926 -2.43 62.56 -18.33
N ASP A 927 -2.30 61.92 -17.16
CA ASP A 927 -2.09 62.57 -15.86
C ASP A 927 -0.86 61.99 -15.16
N ILE A 928 0.26 62.73 -15.19
CA ILE A 928 1.55 62.33 -14.61
C ILE A 928 1.82 63.19 -13.39
N ARG A 929 1.95 62.58 -12.21
CA ARG A 929 2.12 63.28 -10.95
C ARG A 929 3.25 62.71 -10.11
N HIS A 930 3.89 63.61 -9.38
CA HIS A 930 4.80 63.26 -8.32
C HIS A 930 4.48 64.08 -7.06
N THR A 931 4.22 63.41 -5.94
CA THR A 931 3.75 64.07 -4.70
C THR A 931 4.79 64.22 -3.60
N GLY A 932 5.95 63.58 -3.72
CA GLY A 932 7.05 63.74 -2.75
C GLY A 932 7.65 65.15 -2.73
N ASP A 933 8.11 65.59 -1.55
CA ASP A 933 8.61 66.95 -1.29
C ASP A 933 9.72 67.41 -2.24
N SER A 934 10.64 66.51 -2.59
CA SER A 934 11.73 66.75 -3.56
C SER A 934 11.58 65.84 -4.78
N GLY A 935 10.33 65.57 -5.15
CA GLY A 935 9.97 64.68 -6.23
C GLY A 935 10.36 65.18 -7.61
N GLN A 936 10.85 64.27 -8.44
CA GLN A 936 11.30 64.59 -9.79
C GLN A 936 10.45 63.89 -10.85
N ILE A 937 10.14 64.60 -11.92
CA ILE A 937 9.57 64.03 -13.14
C ILE A 937 10.51 64.38 -14.29
N ALA A 938 11.01 63.37 -14.99
CA ALA A 938 11.76 63.53 -16.23
C ALA A 938 10.90 62.98 -17.38
N ILE A 939 10.71 63.78 -18.43
CA ILE A 939 9.97 63.40 -19.63
C ILE A 939 10.89 63.54 -20.83
N GLY A 940 11.12 62.46 -21.58
CA GLY A 940 12.12 62.43 -22.65
C GLY A 940 13.56 62.56 -22.11
N SER A 941 14.52 62.84 -23.00
CA SER A 941 15.93 62.90 -22.62
C SER A 941 16.72 63.97 -23.38
N LEU A 942 17.95 64.21 -22.94
CA LEU A 942 18.96 65.02 -23.63
C LEU A 942 19.63 64.25 -24.79
N VAL A 943 19.61 62.91 -24.74
CA VAL A 943 20.51 62.06 -25.53
C VAL A 943 19.74 60.96 -26.28
N GLY A 944 20.03 60.82 -27.58
CA GLY A 944 19.62 59.68 -28.40
C GLY A 944 18.13 59.62 -28.76
N ASN A 945 17.64 58.42 -29.06
CA ASN A 945 16.23 58.12 -29.39
C ASN A 945 15.34 57.95 -28.15
N ASN A 946 15.73 58.53 -27.00
CA ASN A 946 15.00 58.46 -25.73
C ASN A 946 13.95 59.58 -25.61
N SER A 947 13.13 59.75 -26.64
CA SER A 947 12.10 60.79 -26.70
C SER A 947 10.78 60.36 -26.09
N ILE A 948 9.94 61.33 -25.75
CA ILE A 948 8.52 61.13 -25.47
C ILE A 948 7.68 61.31 -26.74
N ASP A 949 6.65 60.50 -26.91
CA ASP A 949 5.57 60.68 -27.88
C ASP A 949 4.21 60.54 -27.17
N ALA A 950 3.67 61.67 -26.70
CA ALA A 950 2.44 61.70 -25.92
C ALA A 950 1.29 62.40 -26.67
N HIS A 951 0.16 61.70 -26.79
CA HIS A 951 -1.05 62.17 -27.46
C HIS A 951 -2.30 61.96 -26.60
N ALA A 952 -3.05 63.02 -26.32
CA ALA A 952 -4.33 62.96 -25.61
C ALA A 952 -5.20 64.20 -25.89
N ASP A 953 -6.42 64.24 -25.35
CA ASP A 953 -7.19 65.49 -25.31
C ASP A 953 -6.61 66.42 -24.23
N VAL A 954 -6.30 65.84 -23.07
CA VAL A 954 -5.75 66.53 -21.90
C VAL A 954 -4.43 65.91 -21.48
N ILE A 955 -3.36 66.71 -21.37
CA ILE A 955 -2.09 66.30 -20.77
C ILE A 955 -1.82 67.17 -19.53
N LYS A 956 -1.71 66.52 -18.37
CA LYS A 956 -1.36 67.14 -17.09
C LYS A 956 -0.08 66.49 -16.56
N VAL A 957 0.93 67.30 -16.26
CA VAL A 957 2.20 66.85 -15.66
C VAL A 957 2.52 67.74 -14.48
N ALA A 958 2.70 67.17 -13.28
CA ALA A 958 3.02 67.97 -12.10
C ALA A 958 3.96 67.30 -11.08
N ALA A 959 5.08 67.97 -10.80
CA ALA A 959 5.92 67.71 -9.63
C ALA A 959 5.48 68.63 -8.48
N LEU A 960 4.62 68.11 -7.59
CA LEU A 960 3.80 68.88 -6.65
C LEU A 960 4.49 69.21 -5.32
N GLY A 961 5.63 68.59 -5.00
CA GLY A 961 6.38 68.85 -3.77
C GLY A 961 6.96 70.26 -3.70
N SER A 962 7.29 70.73 -2.49
CA SER A 962 7.87 72.07 -2.26
C SER A 962 9.15 72.31 -3.07
N ASN A 963 9.97 71.28 -3.27
CA ASN A 963 11.19 71.28 -4.07
C ASN A 963 11.04 70.42 -5.34
N GLY A 964 9.82 70.31 -5.88
CA GLY A 964 9.55 69.52 -7.07
C GLY A 964 10.40 69.96 -8.27
N VAL A 965 10.77 69.00 -9.12
CA VAL A 965 11.49 69.28 -10.37
C VAL A 965 10.79 68.58 -11.52
N LEU A 966 10.38 69.35 -12.52
CA LEU A 966 9.90 68.83 -13.79
C LEU A 966 10.94 69.12 -14.88
N THR A 967 11.53 68.08 -15.44
CA THR A 967 12.52 68.16 -16.52
C THR A 967 11.90 67.62 -17.81
N ILE A 968 11.89 68.43 -18.87
CA ILE A 968 11.38 68.10 -20.19
C ILE A 968 12.55 68.06 -21.17
N GLY A 969 12.83 66.87 -21.69
CA GLY A 969 13.76 66.57 -22.77
C GLY A 969 13.07 66.51 -24.14
N ASN A 970 13.65 65.76 -25.06
CA ASN A 970 13.21 65.73 -26.45
C ASN A 970 11.90 64.96 -26.68
N GLY A 971 11.11 65.39 -27.68
CA GLY A 971 9.90 64.67 -28.11
C GLY A 971 8.69 65.55 -28.39
N LEU A 972 7.51 64.92 -28.38
CA LEU A 972 6.21 65.53 -28.63
C LEU A 972 5.26 65.34 -27.45
N LEU A 973 4.68 66.44 -26.97
CA LEU A 973 3.56 66.46 -26.04
C LEU A 973 2.39 67.15 -26.73
N SER A 974 1.44 66.38 -27.28
CA SER A 974 0.32 66.91 -28.05
C SER A 974 -1.00 66.73 -27.31
N ALA A 975 -1.64 67.86 -26.99
CA ALA A 975 -2.96 67.88 -26.38
C ALA A 975 -3.95 68.73 -27.18
N ASP A 976 -5.21 68.32 -27.24
CA ASP A 976 -6.24 69.01 -28.03
C ASP A 976 -6.95 70.14 -27.26
N THR A 977 -7.23 69.95 -25.96
CA THR A 977 -7.87 70.97 -25.11
C THR A 977 -6.93 71.58 -24.08
N THR A 978 -6.18 70.78 -23.31
CA THR A 978 -5.38 71.27 -22.18
C THR A 978 -4.00 70.61 -22.11
N LEU A 979 -2.95 71.42 -22.02
CA LEU A 979 -1.60 71.00 -21.70
C LEU A 979 -1.08 71.80 -20.48
N LYS A 980 -0.87 71.12 -19.34
CA LYS A 980 -0.41 71.71 -18.08
C LYS A 980 0.93 71.09 -17.67
N LEU A 981 1.98 71.91 -17.54
CA LEU A 981 3.30 71.53 -17.02
C LEU A 981 3.59 72.30 -15.72
N TYR A 982 3.57 71.61 -14.58
CA TYR A 982 3.54 72.24 -13.25
C TYR A 982 4.68 71.76 -12.34
N SER A 983 5.31 72.73 -11.68
CA SER A 983 6.12 72.54 -10.49
C SER A 983 6.01 73.77 -9.59
N ALA A 984 4.81 73.98 -9.04
CA ALA A 984 4.41 75.21 -8.36
C ALA A 984 4.79 75.26 -6.87
N GLY A 985 5.57 74.30 -6.36
CA GLY A 985 6.12 74.34 -5.01
C GLY A 985 6.96 75.60 -4.76
N SER A 986 7.21 75.92 -3.49
CA SER A 986 7.96 77.13 -3.09
C SER A 986 9.33 77.25 -3.77
N ASN A 987 9.98 76.13 -4.04
CA ASN A 987 11.25 76.02 -4.78
C ASN A 987 11.10 75.20 -6.07
N GLY A 988 9.86 75.01 -6.56
CA GLY A 988 9.58 74.13 -7.69
C GLY A 988 10.16 74.66 -9.01
N THR A 989 10.68 73.76 -9.84
CA THR A 989 11.36 74.13 -11.09
C THR A 989 10.83 73.37 -12.31
N VAL A 990 10.68 74.08 -13.42
CA VAL A 990 10.41 73.49 -14.74
C VAL A 990 11.61 73.73 -15.65
N ASN A 991 12.23 72.67 -16.16
CA ASN A 991 13.46 72.70 -16.93
C ASN A 991 13.24 72.12 -18.33
N PHE A 992 13.40 72.92 -19.37
CA PHE A 992 13.51 72.43 -20.74
C PHE A 992 14.98 72.22 -21.09
N VAL A 993 15.36 70.96 -21.26
CA VAL A 993 16.77 70.56 -21.42
C VAL A 993 17.11 70.16 -22.85
N ALA A 994 16.13 69.76 -23.67
CA ALA A 994 16.29 69.49 -25.10
C ALA A 994 15.08 69.99 -25.91
N ASP A 995 15.22 70.01 -27.23
CA ASP A 995 14.18 70.48 -28.15
C ASP A 995 12.91 69.65 -28.03
N VAL A 996 11.79 70.30 -27.72
CA VAL A 996 10.49 69.65 -27.50
C VAL A 996 9.40 70.40 -28.26
N THR A 997 8.42 69.65 -28.74
CA THR A 997 7.20 70.22 -29.33
C THR A 997 6.05 70.10 -28.35
N LEU A 998 5.47 71.24 -27.96
CA LEU A 998 4.20 71.32 -27.24
C LEU A 998 3.08 71.49 -28.28
N GLY A 999 2.58 70.37 -28.78
CA GLY A 999 1.69 70.26 -29.93
C GLY A 999 0.20 70.40 -29.62
N GLY A 1000 -0.62 70.14 -30.66
CA GLY A 1000 -2.08 70.17 -30.61
C GLY A 1000 -2.69 71.57 -30.44
N THR A 1001 -4.03 71.63 -30.42
CA THR A 1001 -4.79 72.91 -30.32
C THR A 1001 -4.96 73.43 -28.89
N SER A 1002 -4.49 72.68 -27.89
CA SER A 1002 -4.69 72.96 -26.47
C SER A 1002 -4.24 74.35 -26.02
N SER A 1003 -4.81 74.82 -24.92
CA SER A 1003 -4.17 75.83 -24.08
C SER A 1003 -2.92 75.23 -23.41
N LYS A 1004 -1.76 75.89 -23.56
CA LYS A 1004 -0.51 75.45 -22.93
C LYS A 1004 -0.19 76.32 -21.72
N THR A 1005 -0.12 75.72 -20.55
CA THR A 1005 0.21 76.40 -19.28
C THR A 1005 1.48 75.80 -18.68
N ILE A 1006 2.45 76.66 -18.39
CA ILE A 1006 3.72 76.30 -17.76
C ILE A 1006 3.79 77.07 -16.45
N ALA A 1007 3.86 76.39 -15.31
CA ALA A 1007 3.86 77.02 -13.99
C ALA A 1007 4.97 76.45 -13.09
N GLY A 1008 5.84 77.32 -12.57
CA GLY A 1008 6.81 76.94 -11.54
C GLY A 1008 7.56 78.13 -10.97
N ASN A 1009 8.11 78.02 -9.76
CA ASN A 1009 8.85 79.13 -9.14
C ASN A 1009 10.01 79.60 -10.02
N THR A 1010 10.66 78.65 -10.69
CA THR A 1010 11.64 78.92 -11.75
C THR A 1010 11.31 78.13 -13.01
N VAL A 1011 11.30 78.81 -14.17
CA VAL A 1011 11.18 78.18 -15.49
C VAL A 1011 12.47 78.43 -16.25
N ASN A 1012 13.18 77.36 -16.61
CA ASN A 1012 14.44 77.40 -17.35
C ASN A 1012 14.27 76.82 -18.75
N ILE A 1013 14.76 77.52 -19.77
CA ILE A 1013 15.03 76.92 -21.09
C ILE A 1013 16.55 76.94 -21.27
N PHE A 1014 17.16 75.76 -21.37
CA PHE A 1014 18.63 75.62 -21.39
C PHE A 1014 19.24 76.19 -22.68
N ASN A 1015 20.53 76.51 -22.64
CA ASN A 1015 21.20 77.17 -23.76
C ASN A 1015 21.11 76.32 -25.04
N GLY A 1016 20.71 76.94 -26.15
CA GLY A 1016 20.54 76.27 -27.43
C GLY A 1016 19.27 75.43 -27.57
N VAL A 1017 18.42 75.35 -26.53
CA VAL A 1017 17.15 74.59 -26.57
C VAL A 1017 16.01 75.44 -27.13
N VAL A 1018 15.21 74.84 -28.00
CA VAL A 1018 14.00 75.43 -28.58
C VAL A 1018 12.75 74.68 -28.12
N VAL A 1019 11.85 75.42 -27.47
CA VAL A 1019 10.51 74.92 -27.12
C VAL A 1019 9.53 75.35 -28.21
N THR A 1020 9.14 74.41 -29.09
CA THR A 1020 8.23 74.70 -30.20
C THR A 1020 6.78 74.62 -29.73
N VAL A 1021 6.07 75.75 -29.75
CA VAL A 1021 4.65 75.82 -29.40
C VAL A 1021 3.81 75.65 -30.66
N GLY A 1022 3.15 74.50 -30.79
CA GLY A 1022 2.26 74.19 -31.92
C GLY A 1022 0.85 74.77 -31.78
N GLY A 1023 0.13 74.87 -32.89
CA GLY A 1023 -1.21 75.47 -32.94
C GLY A 1023 -1.21 77.01 -32.98
N ASN A 1024 -2.39 77.61 -32.79
CA ASN A 1024 -2.57 79.08 -32.86
C ASN A 1024 -2.44 79.78 -31.49
N ASN A 1025 -2.44 79.02 -30.40
CA ASN A 1025 -2.44 79.53 -29.03
C ASN A 1025 -1.00 79.63 -28.49
N ARG A 1026 -0.62 80.82 -28.02
CA ARG A 1026 0.65 81.03 -27.31
C ARG A 1026 0.66 80.31 -25.95
N ALA A 1027 1.85 79.90 -25.50
CA ALA A 1027 2.01 79.34 -24.16
C ALA A 1027 1.89 80.42 -23.07
N SER A 1028 1.15 80.13 -22.00
CA SER A 1028 1.06 80.97 -20.80
C SER A 1028 2.06 80.50 -19.76
N VAL A 1029 2.99 81.38 -19.39
CA VAL A 1029 4.07 81.08 -18.45
C VAL A 1029 3.82 81.81 -17.12
N PHE A 1030 3.78 81.08 -16.02
CA PHE A 1030 3.60 81.60 -14.66
C PHE A 1030 4.84 81.27 -13.82
N THR A 1031 5.65 82.27 -13.53
CA THR A 1031 6.92 82.07 -12.83
C THR A 1031 7.42 83.33 -12.15
N ASN A 1032 8.20 83.14 -11.06
CA ASN A 1032 8.93 84.23 -10.44
C ASN A 1032 10.31 84.43 -11.11
N ASN A 1033 10.82 83.40 -11.80
CA ASN A 1033 12.13 83.42 -12.45
C ASN A 1033 12.05 82.81 -13.87
N ALA A 1034 11.85 83.66 -14.88
CA ALA A 1034 11.75 83.29 -16.30
C ALA A 1034 13.13 83.27 -16.99
N ASN A 1035 13.89 82.19 -16.81
CA ASN A 1035 15.27 82.06 -17.28
C ASN A 1035 15.35 81.55 -18.73
N TYR A 1036 15.08 82.43 -19.69
CA TYR A 1036 15.18 82.18 -21.13
C TYR A 1036 15.28 83.51 -21.91
N THR A 1037 15.56 83.43 -23.21
CA THR A 1037 15.66 84.59 -24.12
C THR A 1037 14.36 84.77 -24.91
N GLY A 1038 13.92 86.01 -25.11
CA GLY A 1038 12.70 86.34 -25.85
C GLY A 1038 11.41 86.14 -25.04
N PHE A 1039 10.27 86.63 -25.55
CA PHE A 1039 8.93 86.44 -24.96
C PHE A 1039 8.82 86.78 -23.45
N GLY A 1040 9.52 87.85 -23.02
CA GLY A 1040 9.51 88.33 -21.64
C GLY A 1040 10.43 87.59 -20.67
N GLY A 1041 11.29 86.68 -21.14
CA GLY A 1041 12.36 86.07 -20.34
C GLY A 1041 13.47 87.06 -19.98
N ASN A 1042 14.23 86.77 -18.91
CA ASN A 1042 15.26 87.65 -18.37
C ASN A 1042 16.62 87.58 -19.10
N GLY A 1043 16.76 86.75 -20.14
CA GLY A 1043 17.97 86.63 -20.95
C GLY A 1043 19.14 85.91 -20.26
N SER A 1044 18.95 85.35 -19.06
CA SER A 1044 20.00 84.60 -18.34
C SER A 1044 20.43 83.31 -19.03
N ARG A 1045 19.65 82.82 -20.01
CA ARG A 1045 19.91 81.65 -20.85
C ARG A 1045 19.52 81.92 -22.30
N SER A 1046 20.24 81.32 -23.25
CA SER A 1046 20.01 81.51 -24.69
C SER A 1046 18.87 80.66 -25.27
N GLY A 1047 18.30 79.73 -24.50
CA GLY A 1047 17.12 78.97 -24.90
C GLY A 1047 15.89 79.85 -25.12
N THR A 1048 14.98 79.45 -26.00
CA THR A 1048 13.84 80.29 -26.44
C THR A 1048 12.61 79.47 -26.82
N PHE A 1049 11.47 80.16 -26.96
CA PHE A 1049 10.26 79.61 -27.57
C PHE A 1049 10.25 79.82 -29.10
N ALA A 1050 9.60 78.91 -29.82
CA ALA A 1050 9.33 79.01 -31.26
C ALA A 1050 7.86 78.68 -31.59
N GLY A 1051 7.49 78.72 -32.88
CA GLY A 1051 6.12 78.50 -33.33
C GLY A 1051 5.21 79.67 -32.94
N ALA A 1052 4.08 79.39 -32.27
CA ALA A 1052 3.21 80.44 -31.74
C ALA A 1052 3.93 81.32 -30.68
N GLY A 1053 4.95 80.76 -30.00
CA GLY A 1053 5.71 81.42 -28.94
C GLY A 1053 4.98 81.42 -27.59
N ALA A 1054 5.44 82.26 -26.68
CA ALA A 1054 4.86 82.43 -25.34
C ALA A 1054 4.32 83.85 -25.11
N ASN A 1055 3.37 84.00 -24.19
CA ASN A 1055 3.00 85.29 -23.64
C ASN A 1055 4.07 85.76 -22.64
N ASN A 1056 4.11 87.07 -22.33
CA ASN A 1056 4.98 87.57 -21.26
C ASN A 1056 4.65 86.86 -19.94
N PRO A 1057 5.66 86.46 -19.14
CA PRO A 1057 5.43 85.69 -17.93
C PRO A 1057 4.65 86.49 -16.88
N LEU A 1058 3.75 85.81 -16.17
CA LEU A 1058 2.99 86.35 -15.04
C LEU A 1058 3.53 85.80 -13.71
N PRO A 1059 3.29 86.49 -12.57
CA PRO A 1059 3.67 85.98 -11.25
C PRO A 1059 3.08 84.60 -10.98
N LEU A 1060 3.83 83.72 -10.30
CA LEU A 1060 3.39 82.35 -10.01
C LEU A 1060 2.07 82.33 -9.20
N THR A 1061 1.81 83.33 -8.36
CA THR A 1061 0.58 83.46 -7.57
C THR A 1061 -0.68 83.63 -8.42
N GLN A 1062 -0.54 83.97 -9.70
CA GLN A 1062 -1.65 84.07 -10.66
C GLN A 1062 -1.83 82.79 -11.49
N ALA A 1063 -1.01 81.76 -11.25
CA ALA A 1063 -1.15 80.50 -11.96
C ALA A 1063 -2.54 79.89 -11.70
N PRO A 1064 -3.25 79.43 -12.75
CA PRO A 1064 -4.46 78.65 -12.57
C PRO A 1064 -4.17 77.44 -11.68
N PRO A 1065 -5.11 77.04 -10.79
CA PRO A 1065 -4.92 75.90 -9.93
C PRO A 1065 -4.65 74.63 -10.76
N PHE A 1066 -3.78 73.78 -10.22
CA PHE A 1066 -3.62 72.44 -10.77
C PHE A 1066 -4.82 71.60 -10.33
N ASP A 1067 -5.45 70.90 -11.27
CA ASP A 1067 -6.69 70.19 -11.01
C ASP A 1067 -6.46 68.99 -10.06
N GLY A 1068 -7.52 68.54 -9.39
CA GLY A 1068 -7.49 67.31 -8.59
C GLY A 1068 -7.09 66.08 -9.42
N PRO A 1069 -6.70 64.96 -8.80
CA PRO A 1069 -6.35 63.71 -9.49
C PRO A 1069 -7.50 63.26 -10.39
N GLY A 1070 -7.25 63.08 -11.70
CA GLY A 1070 -8.32 62.81 -12.66
C GLY A 1070 -8.61 63.95 -13.63
N GLY A 1071 -9.30 63.56 -14.72
CA GLY A 1071 -9.74 64.45 -15.79
C GLY A 1071 -10.61 65.57 -15.26
#